data_AF-A0A5R8Y2U9-F1
#
_entry.id   AF-A0A5R8Y2U9-F1
#
_cell.length_a   1.000
_cell.length_b   1.000
_cell.length_c   1.000
_cell.angle_alpha   90.00
_cell.angle_beta   90.00
_cell.angle_gamma   90.00
#
_symmetry.space_group_name_H-M   'P 1'
#
loop_
_entity.id
_entity.type
_entity.pdbx_description
1 polymer ?
#
loop_
_entity_poly.entity_id
_entity_poly.type
_entity_poly.pdbx_seq_one_letter_code
_entity_poly.pdbx_strand_id
1 'polypeptide(L)'
;MKKLLKTLFIFFIFFLTLHANTLEKVSLRLQWKHQFEFAGFYVAKEYGYYKELGLNVELFEYDSDVDIVQEVINGEKEFGIWGSGVIEQAMKGKPLVLLANYFKRSPLAIIAQGDIILPSELAGKKLMIPKSDFNNVNYQQMFKLFGLNINDIEIVPSSFNIQDFIDKKVDAYSSFLTNEPYILRKEGIRHNILDPNNYGIEMYDVNLFSSKEFVKNNPQLVEKFIKASNKGWEYALKHKEEVVDLILKKYNTQKKSKGHLLFEAQETIKMMLPNVYPIGSVDFKKVKKMGDFFIEKGMIKPFYEYQSILFQKIENIADLTKQEINYIEKNRVAPISVMQDFSPFSFEINGTYQGFVNDILSLLEEKTGLRFKRVTGQWIPNLQRFKAKETKIIADISYKKEREEFTLFTKPYYEIPTLIFVRDDFKDYKGIESFKGKKVGIQKNIFYAKEVGEIEGIELVENESIEEMAKALSYGKIDIAIMNLLTMNHYIKKNALSNMLAIDELNLKTVNREDLRFGVNIDQPLLYSIMQKGLEAISVQEWRNLTNKWIGLNAKELKQLKKETKIYNNDLLTKEEKEYLNKKNELKICVSPKWMPFEAIDENNKHIGMGLDIKEIISKKISKKITLVKTNSWEESLNSAKNKKCEILSLSKKTKERSEYLNFTNPIYNIPYVIVTKKDKFFIDSFEEIKNNKFAVIKSSAVEEDIQEFYPNIQIIQVKSIDEGLNLVQNNKVYGYIDSRSSIGYAIDKNEMYDLKIIGKLPIDYNLSYGIINTEEELFNIIQKAITSISKEEKDRIFRKWIAVEQQKVTDYSLVWKVIFVATFFILLIVYWNIKLYKAKQEIEKTNILLKKAQKEIEDKNIALEKLAITDKLTDVYNRTKLDEILLDEINRCKRFECSFGFCILDIDYFKSTNDSFGHLVGDKILISFAKLLKESIRETDYVGRWGGEEFVIIVPKTNKENLTAFAQKLRVKIENFDFEKVGKKTASFGITVTKENDTIETVIKRADDALYQAKKNGRNKVCFL
;
A
#
# COMPACT_ATOMS: atom_id res chain seq x y z
N MET A 1 -16.45 -67.28 -43.78
CA MET A 1 -15.64 -66.03 -43.77
C MET A 1 -16.46 -64.73 -43.76
N LYS A 2 -17.43 -64.50 -44.65
CA LYS A 2 -18.19 -63.22 -44.70
C LYS A 2 -19.02 -62.89 -43.44
N LYS A 3 -19.57 -63.88 -42.72
CA LYS A 3 -20.26 -63.64 -41.44
C LYS A 3 -19.29 -63.27 -40.31
N LEU A 4 -18.14 -63.92 -40.23
CA LEU A 4 -17.13 -63.66 -39.19
C LEU A 4 -16.51 -62.26 -39.34
N LEU A 5 -16.25 -61.81 -40.57
CA LEU A 5 -15.78 -60.45 -40.84
C LEU A 5 -16.84 -59.39 -40.49
N LYS A 6 -18.13 -59.65 -40.75
CA LYS A 6 -19.21 -58.72 -40.40
C LYS A 6 -19.37 -58.58 -38.88
N THR A 7 -19.27 -59.69 -38.14
CA THR A 7 -19.33 -59.67 -36.68
C THR A 7 -18.11 -58.99 -36.07
N LEU A 8 -16.90 -59.24 -36.59
CA LEU A 8 -15.67 -58.54 -36.17
C LEU A 8 -15.71 -57.04 -36.48
N PHE A 9 -16.28 -56.63 -37.62
CA PHE A 9 -16.41 -55.22 -37.98
C PHE A 9 -17.45 -54.48 -37.11
N ILE A 10 -18.56 -55.15 -36.75
CA ILE A 10 -19.56 -54.61 -35.82
C ILE A 10 -18.99 -54.55 -34.38
N PHE A 11 -18.20 -55.55 -33.94
CA PHE A 11 -17.52 -55.52 -32.64
C PHE A 11 -16.43 -54.45 -32.57
N PHE A 12 -15.73 -54.19 -33.67
CA PHE A 12 -14.71 -53.13 -33.77
C PHE A 12 -15.35 -51.73 -33.74
N ILE A 13 -16.52 -51.55 -34.38
CA ILE A 13 -17.30 -50.31 -34.29
C ILE A 13 -17.89 -50.12 -32.87
N PHE A 14 -18.28 -51.20 -32.18
CA PHE A 14 -18.79 -51.14 -30.80
C PHE A 14 -17.70 -50.82 -29.76
N PHE A 15 -16.45 -51.24 -29.99
CA PHE A 15 -15.32 -50.86 -29.12
C PHE A 15 -14.80 -49.44 -29.39
N LEU A 16 -15.01 -48.91 -30.60
CA LEU A 16 -14.68 -47.52 -30.93
C LEU A 16 -15.65 -46.50 -30.32
N THR A 17 -16.85 -46.90 -29.89
CA THR A 17 -17.85 -46.00 -29.26
C THR A 17 -17.85 -46.03 -27.73
N LEU A 18 -16.99 -46.84 -27.08
CA LEU A 18 -16.96 -47.01 -25.61
C LEU A 18 -15.96 -46.11 -24.86
N HIS A 19 -15.27 -45.18 -25.54
CA HIS A 19 -14.45 -44.15 -24.89
C HIS A 19 -15.02 -42.74 -25.16
N ALA A 20 -16.26 -42.50 -24.75
CA ALA A 20 -16.72 -41.13 -24.57
C ALA A 20 -16.02 -40.55 -23.34
N ASN A 21 -14.90 -39.85 -23.54
CA ASN A 21 -14.27 -39.07 -22.46
C ASN A 21 -15.30 -38.08 -21.92
N THR A 22 -15.68 -38.21 -20.65
CA THR A 22 -16.54 -37.25 -19.97
C THR A 22 -15.82 -35.91 -19.92
N LEU A 23 -16.40 -34.89 -20.56
CA LEU A 23 -15.80 -33.54 -20.57
C LEU A 23 -15.77 -32.96 -19.16
N GLU A 24 -14.61 -32.45 -18.75
CA GLU A 24 -14.43 -31.76 -17.47
C GLU A 24 -15.18 -30.42 -17.53
N LYS A 25 -16.16 -30.22 -16.64
CA LYS A 25 -16.96 -28.99 -16.58
C LYS A 25 -16.23 -27.92 -15.80
N VAL A 26 -16.11 -26.74 -16.37
CA VAL A 26 -15.50 -25.56 -15.73
C VAL A 26 -16.22 -24.28 -16.14
N SER A 27 -16.07 -23.24 -15.36
CA SER A 27 -16.73 -21.96 -15.57
C SER A 27 -15.76 -20.77 -15.61
N LEU A 28 -16.08 -19.77 -16.44
CA LEU A 28 -15.37 -18.50 -16.55
C LEU A 28 -16.33 -17.34 -16.29
N ARG A 29 -16.02 -16.50 -15.29
CA ARG A 29 -16.69 -15.23 -15.04
C ARG A 29 -16.02 -14.08 -15.80
N LEU A 30 -16.78 -13.37 -16.61
CA LEU A 30 -16.32 -12.20 -17.37
C LEU A 30 -16.35 -10.94 -16.49
N GLN A 31 -15.41 -10.02 -16.72
CA GLN A 31 -15.37 -8.73 -16.02
C GLN A 31 -16.42 -7.74 -16.51
N TRP A 32 -17.08 -8.01 -17.64
CA TRP A 32 -18.08 -7.13 -18.22
C TRP A 32 -19.16 -7.89 -19.01
N LYS A 33 -20.08 -7.11 -19.60
CA LYS A 33 -21.13 -7.56 -20.53
C LYS A 33 -20.53 -8.08 -21.85
N HIS A 34 -21.27 -8.94 -22.53
CA HIS A 34 -20.79 -9.59 -23.76
C HIS A 34 -20.40 -8.59 -24.85
N GLN A 35 -19.16 -8.68 -25.34
CA GLN A 35 -18.58 -7.79 -26.35
C GLN A 35 -17.27 -8.36 -26.94
N PHE A 36 -16.65 -7.69 -27.92
CA PHE A 36 -15.46 -8.23 -28.62
C PHE A 36 -14.24 -8.40 -27.69
N GLU A 37 -14.21 -7.71 -26.55
CA GLU A 37 -13.20 -7.87 -25.49
C GLU A 37 -12.99 -9.33 -25.04
N PHE A 38 -14.00 -10.19 -25.19
CA PHE A 38 -13.94 -11.61 -24.78
C PHE A 38 -13.99 -12.58 -25.97
N ALA A 39 -13.78 -12.08 -27.19
CA ALA A 39 -13.91 -12.82 -28.44
C ALA A 39 -13.15 -14.15 -28.46
N GLY A 40 -11.93 -14.19 -27.92
CA GLY A 40 -11.14 -15.43 -27.89
C GLY A 40 -11.80 -16.57 -27.10
N PHE A 41 -12.49 -16.25 -26.01
CA PHE A 41 -13.21 -17.25 -25.20
C PHE A 41 -14.48 -17.74 -25.91
N TYR A 42 -15.17 -16.86 -26.65
CA TYR A 42 -16.33 -17.22 -27.46
C TYR A 42 -15.92 -18.18 -28.58
N VAL A 43 -14.86 -17.83 -29.32
CA VAL A 43 -14.34 -18.70 -30.39
C VAL A 43 -13.89 -20.04 -29.81
N ALA A 44 -13.13 -20.05 -28.72
CA ALA A 44 -12.67 -21.30 -28.10
C ALA A 44 -13.81 -22.25 -27.70
N LYS A 45 -14.96 -21.68 -27.29
CA LYS A 45 -16.18 -22.45 -26.97
C LYS A 45 -16.93 -22.91 -28.21
N GLU A 46 -17.22 -22.00 -29.13
CA GLU A 46 -18.10 -22.25 -30.26
C GLU A 46 -17.44 -23.08 -31.36
N TYR A 47 -16.13 -22.93 -31.53
CA TYR A 47 -15.34 -23.65 -32.54
C TYR A 47 -14.77 -24.96 -31.99
N GLY A 48 -15.12 -25.30 -30.74
CA GLY A 48 -14.80 -26.59 -30.15
C GLY A 48 -13.38 -26.72 -29.58
N TYR A 49 -12.57 -25.67 -29.53
CA TYR A 49 -11.19 -25.76 -29.00
C TYR A 49 -11.13 -26.20 -27.53
N TYR A 50 -12.12 -25.84 -26.71
CA TYR A 50 -12.24 -26.42 -25.37
C TYR A 50 -12.58 -27.91 -25.40
N LYS A 51 -13.53 -28.31 -26.26
CA LYS A 51 -13.97 -29.71 -26.40
C LYS A 51 -12.85 -30.61 -26.92
N GLU A 52 -12.04 -30.12 -27.87
CA GLU A 52 -10.84 -30.79 -28.38
C GLU A 52 -9.86 -31.16 -27.26
N LEU A 53 -9.80 -30.36 -26.19
CA LEU A 53 -8.93 -30.57 -25.03
C LEU A 53 -9.67 -31.23 -23.84
N GLY A 54 -10.90 -31.71 -24.04
CA GLY A 54 -11.68 -32.41 -23.02
C GLY A 54 -12.41 -31.51 -22.03
N LEU A 55 -12.58 -30.21 -22.34
CA LEU A 55 -13.22 -29.23 -21.46
C LEU A 55 -14.62 -28.86 -21.95
N ASN A 56 -15.56 -28.72 -21.01
CA ASN A 56 -16.85 -28.10 -21.23
C ASN A 56 -16.94 -26.79 -20.44
N VAL A 57 -16.82 -25.66 -21.14
CA VAL A 57 -16.70 -24.32 -20.53
C VAL A 57 -18.03 -23.56 -20.56
N GLU A 58 -18.49 -23.17 -19.39
CA GLU A 58 -19.61 -22.23 -19.22
C GLU A 58 -19.09 -20.80 -19.02
N LEU A 59 -19.69 -19.85 -19.75
CA LEU A 59 -19.29 -18.44 -19.71
C LEU A 59 -20.39 -17.68 -18.98
N PHE A 60 -20.01 -16.95 -17.94
CA PHE A 60 -20.91 -16.16 -17.13
C PHE A 60 -20.61 -14.67 -17.33
N GLU A 61 -21.62 -13.93 -17.75
CA GLU A 61 -21.55 -12.48 -17.93
C GLU A 61 -21.37 -11.76 -16.57
N TYR A 62 -20.90 -10.51 -16.60
CA TYR A 62 -20.80 -9.67 -15.41
C TYR A 62 -22.14 -9.41 -14.73
N ASP A 63 -22.11 -9.41 -13.40
CA ASP A 63 -23.21 -9.10 -12.49
C ASP A 63 -22.72 -8.05 -11.46
N SER A 64 -23.46 -6.96 -11.31
CA SER A 64 -23.08 -5.84 -10.44
C SER A 64 -23.10 -6.17 -8.95
N ASP A 65 -23.80 -7.22 -8.56
CA ASP A 65 -23.93 -7.63 -7.16
C ASP A 65 -22.84 -8.63 -6.73
N VAL A 66 -21.94 -9.02 -7.64
CA VAL A 66 -20.93 -10.07 -7.42
C VAL A 66 -19.51 -9.49 -7.38
N ASP A 67 -18.75 -9.84 -6.33
CA ASP A 67 -17.29 -9.65 -6.31
C ASP A 67 -16.63 -10.86 -6.98
N ILE A 68 -16.22 -10.68 -8.24
CA ILE A 68 -15.60 -11.73 -9.08
C ILE A 68 -14.38 -12.36 -8.40
N VAL A 69 -13.59 -11.56 -7.67
CA VAL A 69 -12.39 -12.08 -7.01
C VAL A 69 -12.76 -13.00 -5.86
N GLN A 70 -13.80 -12.65 -5.09
CA GLN A 70 -14.29 -13.53 -4.01
C GLN A 70 -14.97 -14.78 -4.54
N GLU A 71 -15.78 -14.67 -5.60
CA GLU A 71 -16.44 -15.82 -6.25
C GLU A 71 -15.41 -16.89 -6.65
N VAL A 72 -14.28 -16.47 -7.23
CA VAL A 72 -13.19 -17.38 -7.63
C VAL A 72 -12.41 -17.92 -6.44
N ILE A 73 -12.16 -17.11 -5.40
CA ILE A 73 -11.48 -17.57 -4.17
C ILE A 73 -12.32 -18.62 -3.45
N ASN A 74 -13.65 -18.44 -3.39
CA ASN A 74 -14.58 -19.35 -2.75
C ASN A 74 -14.81 -20.65 -3.54
N GLY A 75 -14.32 -20.73 -4.79
CA GLY A 75 -14.50 -21.87 -5.67
C GLY A 75 -15.91 -21.95 -6.29
N GLU A 76 -16.68 -20.86 -6.28
CA GLU A 76 -17.98 -20.78 -6.96
C GLU A 76 -17.82 -20.73 -8.49
N LYS A 77 -16.69 -20.19 -8.97
CA LYS A 77 -16.21 -20.24 -10.35
C LYS A 77 -14.74 -20.61 -10.39
N GLU A 78 -14.35 -21.45 -11.35
CA GLU A 78 -12.96 -21.90 -11.49
C GLU A 78 -12.04 -20.80 -12.06
N PHE A 79 -12.57 -19.97 -12.96
CA PHE A 79 -11.82 -18.92 -13.64
C PHE A 79 -12.53 -17.57 -13.60
N GLY A 80 -11.75 -16.49 -13.52
CA GLY A 80 -12.24 -15.12 -13.64
C GLY A 80 -11.40 -14.29 -14.60
N ILE A 81 -12.03 -13.26 -15.18
CA ILE A 81 -11.35 -12.15 -15.84
C ILE A 81 -11.42 -10.94 -14.92
N TRP A 82 -10.31 -10.21 -14.76
CA TRP A 82 -10.31 -8.92 -14.07
C TRP A 82 -9.20 -7.97 -14.54
N GLY A 83 -9.32 -6.69 -14.21
CA GLY A 83 -8.28 -5.68 -14.46
C GLY A 83 -7.04 -5.87 -13.58
N SER A 84 -6.13 -4.89 -13.58
CA SER A 84 -4.87 -4.93 -12.82
C SER A 84 -5.04 -5.10 -11.30
N GLY A 85 -6.23 -4.80 -10.76
CA GLY A 85 -6.55 -4.99 -9.35
C GLY A 85 -6.40 -6.44 -8.86
N VAL A 86 -6.47 -7.44 -9.75
CA VAL A 86 -6.22 -8.84 -9.34
C VAL A 86 -4.76 -9.08 -8.95
N ILE A 87 -3.83 -8.40 -9.63
CA ILE A 87 -2.39 -8.48 -9.37
C ILE A 87 -2.09 -7.83 -8.02
N GLU A 88 -2.66 -6.65 -7.77
CA GLU A 88 -2.57 -5.96 -6.48
C GLU A 88 -3.10 -6.85 -5.34
N GLN A 89 -4.27 -7.47 -5.52
CA GLN A 89 -4.87 -8.33 -4.51
C GLN A 89 -4.05 -9.59 -4.23
N ALA A 90 -3.47 -10.22 -5.27
CA ALA A 90 -2.56 -11.34 -5.11
C ALA A 90 -1.30 -10.95 -4.32
N MET A 91 -0.73 -9.76 -4.59
CA MET A 91 0.42 -9.22 -3.84
C MET A 91 0.09 -8.84 -2.40
N LYS A 92 -1.17 -8.48 -2.11
CA LYS A 92 -1.69 -8.28 -0.74
C LYS A 92 -1.90 -9.60 0.01
N GLY A 93 -1.61 -10.75 -0.61
CA GLY A 93 -1.66 -12.06 0.03
C GLY A 93 -2.97 -12.83 -0.19
N LYS A 94 -3.90 -12.34 -1.02
CA LYS A 94 -5.06 -13.15 -1.40
C LYS A 94 -4.61 -14.40 -2.17
N PRO A 95 -5.29 -15.55 -2.03
CA PRO A 95 -4.87 -16.83 -2.61
C PRO A 95 -5.21 -16.90 -4.10
N LEU A 96 -4.60 -16.02 -4.90
CA LEU A 96 -4.86 -15.85 -6.33
C LEU A 96 -3.62 -16.17 -7.16
N VAL A 97 -3.85 -16.64 -8.40
CA VAL A 97 -2.82 -16.89 -9.41
C VAL A 97 -3.25 -16.26 -10.73
N LEU A 98 -2.37 -15.44 -11.30
CA LEU A 98 -2.52 -14.88 -12.64
C LEU A 98 -2.13 -15.94 -13.68
N LEU A 99 -3.09 -16.35 -14.50
CA LEU A 99 -2.96 -17.46 -15.45
C LEU A 99 -2.49 -17.01 -16.84
N ALA A 100 -3.13 -15.97 -17.38
CA ALA A 100 -2.85 -15.39 -18.69
C ALA A 100 -3.23 -13.91 -18.70
N ASN A 101 -2.64 -13.13 -19.62
CA ASN A 101 -3.04 -11.74 -19.83
C ASN A 101 -3.29 -11.49 -21.32
N TYR A 102 -4.42 -10.86 -21.63
CA TYR A 102 -4.79 -10.54 -23.00
C TYR A 102 -4.56 -9.07 -23.34
N PHE A 103 -4.85 -8.14 -22.43
CA PHE A 103 -4.67 -6.70 -22.69
C PHE A 103 -3.42 -6.20 -21.97
N LYS A 104 -2.43 -5.80 -22.77
CA LYS A 104 -1.11 -5.32 -22.32
C LYS A 104 -1.15 -3.86 -21.86
N ARG A 105 -2.22 -3.14 -22.21
CA ARG A 105 -2.58 -1.80 -21.72
C ARG A 105 -4.05 -1.82 -21.31
N SER A 106 -4.39 -1.17 -20.21
CA SER A 106 -5.78 -1.05 -19.80
C SER A 106 -6.52 -0.08 -20.72
N PRO A 107 -7.72 -0.45 -21.22
CA PRO A 107 -8.56 0.43 -22.01
C PRO A 107 -9.37 1.40 -21.13
N LEU A 108 -9.26 1.32 -19.80
CA LEU A 108 -10.03 2.14 -18.87
C LEU A 108 -9.57 3.60 -18.89
N ALA A 109 -10.48 4.51 -19.22
CA ALA A 109 -10.23 5.95 -19.34
C ALA A 109 -11.45 6.77 -18.92
N ILE A 110 -11.24 8.06 -18.62
CA ILE A 110 -12.32 9.00 -18.35
C ILE A 110 -12.60 9.81 -19.60
N ILE A 111 -13.83 9.73 -20.10
CA ILE A 111 -14.33 10.60 -21.16
C ILE A 111 -14.90 11.85 -20.48
N ALA A 112 -14.42 13.03 -20.83
CA ALA A 112 -14.84 14.30 -20.25
C ALA A 112 -15.45 15.23 -21.30
N GLN A 113 -16.31 16.16 -20.87
CA GLN A 113 -16.81 17.22 -21.74
C GLN A 113 -15.64 17.98 -22.38
N GLY A 114 -15.84 18.48 -23.60
CA GLY A 114 -14.74 19.01 -24.44
C GLY A 114 -13.99 20.24 -23.89
N ASP A 115 -14.50 20.88 -22.84
CA ASP A 115 -13.87 21.96 -22.08
C ASP A 115 -12.95 21.47 -20.95
N ILE A 116 -13.05 20.19 -20.55
CA ILE A 116 -12.20 19.56 -19.53
C ILE A 116 -11.05 18.84 -20.24
N ILE A 117 -9.86 19.39 -20.17
CA ILE A 117 -8.67 18.96 -20.93
C ILE A 117 -7.71 18.16 -20.05
N LEU A 118 -7.60 18.50 -18.75
CA LEU A 118 -6.68 17.86 -17.81
C LEU A 118 -7.43 17.17 -16.67
N PRO A 119 -6.87 16.08 -16.08
CA PRO A 119 -7.49 15.43 -14.93
C PRO A 119 -7.73 16.38 -13.75
N SER A 120 -6.84 17.35 -13.49
CA SER A 120 -7.01 18.34 -12.42
C SER A 120 -8.28 19.20 -12.54
N GLU A 121 -8.83 19.33 -13.74
CA GLU A 121 -10.05 20.13 -14.01
C GLU A 121 -11.33 19.37 -13.66
N LEU A 122 -11.23 18.11 -13.23
CA LEU A 122 -12.35 17.34 -12.68
C LEU A 122 -12.72 17.78 -11.25
N ALA A 123 -11.94 18.65 -10.61
CA ALA A 123 -12.26 19.19 -9.30
C ALA A 123 -13.63 19.91 -9.32
N GLY A 124 -14.55 19.49 -8.46
CA GLY A 124 -15.92 19.98 -8.36
C GLY A 124 -16.84 19.56 -9.52
N LYS A 125 -16.38 18.66 -10.40
CA LYS A 125 -17.16 18.15 -11.55
C LYS A 125 -17.83 16.83 -11.23
N LYS A 126 -18.92 16.54 -11.95
CA LYS A 126 -19.67 15.28 -11.85
C LYS A 126 -19.02 14.19 -12.69
N LEU A 127 -18.39 13.23 -12.02
CA LEU A 127 -17.82 12.03 -12.66
C LEU A 127 -18.74 10.83 -12.42
N MET A 128 -19.32 10.30 -13.50
CA MET A 128 -20.02 9.04 -13.47
C MET A 128 -19.04 7.87 -13.52
N ILE A 129 -19.03 7.02 -12.50
CA ILE A 129 -18.08 5.92 -12.38
C ILE A 129 -18.71 4.70 -11.69
N PRO A 130 -18.46 3.46 -12.18
CA PRO A 130 -18.87 2.25 -11.47
C PRO A 130 -18.22 2.16 -10.08
N LYS A 131 -18.94 1.61 -9.09
CA LYS A 131 -18.40 1.45 -7.73
C LYS A 131 -17.11 0.62 -7.70
N SER A 132 -17.01 -0.39 -8.57
CA SER A 132 -15.80 -1.23 -8.73
C SER A 132 -14.58 -0.43 -9.19
N ASP A 133 -14.78 0.65 -9.94
CA ASP A 133 -13.71 1.43 -10.55
C ASP A 133 -13.24 2.59 -9.67
N PHE A 134 -13.99 2.93 -8.62
CA PHE A 134 -13.66 4.03 -7.71
C PHE A 134 -12.25 3.88 -7.11
N ASN A 135 -11.89 2.66 -6.72
CA ASN A 135 -10.57 2.34 -6.16
C ASN A 135 -9.59 1.78 -7.21
N ASN A 136 -9.91 1.91 -8.50
CA ASN A 136 -9.05 1.38 -9.55
C ASN A 136 -7.71 2.11 -9.58
N VAL A 137 -6.61 1.35 -9.58
CA VAL A 137 -5.25 1.88 -9.54
C VAL A 137 -4.97 2.84 -10.70
N ASN A 138 -5.56 2.62 -11.87
CA ASN A 138 -5.39 3.49 -13.03
C ASN A 138 -5.83 4.94 -12.72
N TYR A 139 -7.01 5.11 -12.15
CA TYR A 139 -7.56 6.44 -11.85
C TYR A 139 -6.92 7.09 -10.64
N GLN A 140 -6.72 6.33 -9.55
CA GLN A 140 -6.10 6.84 -8.33
C GLN A 140 -4.72 7.47 -8.62
N GLN A 141 -3.96 6.86 -9.53
CA GLN A 141 -2.64 7.36 -9.90
C GLN A 141 -2.71 8.53 -10.86
N MET A 142 -3.64 8.51 -11.81
CA MET A 142 -3.87 9.65 -12.69
C MET A 142 -4.25 10.88 -11.87
N PHE A 143 -5.23 10.77 -10.97
CA PHE A 143 -5.62 11.89 -10.10
C PHE A 143 -4.46 12.39 -9.23
N LYS A 144 -3.71 11.48 -8.61
CA LYS A 144 -2.53 11.83 -7.81
C LYS A 144 -1.45 12.56 -8.61
N LEU A 145 -1.16 12.15 -9.84
CA LEU A 145 -0.18 12.83 -10.71
C LEU A 145 -0.56 14.29 -11.00
N PHE A 146 -1.86 14.59 -11.00
CA PHE A 146 -2.40 15.93 -11.23
C PHE A 146 -2.81 16.65 -9.94
N GLY A 147 -2.39 16.15 -8.77
CA GLY A 147 -2.68 16.77 -7.47
C GLY A 147 -4.15 16.78 -7.08
N LEU A 148 -4.95 15.88 -7.68
CA LEU A 148 -6.38 15.75 -7.44
C LEU A 148 -6.65 14.59 -6.48
N ASN A 149 -7.48 14.82 -5.47
CA ASN A 149 -8.04 13.75 -4.65
C ASN A 149 -9.41 13.33 -5.21
N ILE A 150 -9.75 12.06 -5.08
CA ILE A 150 -11.08 11.57 -5.51
C ILE A 150 -12.21 12.30 -4.78
N ASN A 151 -11.97 12.73 -3.54
CA ASN A 151 -12.94 13.50 -2.74
C ASN A 151 -13.16 14.93 -3.26
N ASP A 152 -12.29 15.41 -4.14
CA ASP A 152 -12.45 16.71 -4.80
C ASP A 152 -13.42 16.62 -6.00
N ILE A 153 -13.87 15.42 -6.37
CA ILE A 153 -14.75 15.14 -7.51
C ILE A 153 -16.15 14.75 -7.00
N GLU A 154 -17.20 15.27 -7.64
CA GLU A 154 -18.57 14.85 -7.32
C GLU A 154 -18.85 13.49 -8.01
N ILE A 155 -18.85 12.41 -7.22
CA ILE A 155 -18.98 11.05 -7.74
C ILE A 155 -20.46 10.69 -7.92
N VAL A 156 -20.81 10.35 -9.15
CA VAL A 156 -22.15 9.88 -9.53
C VAL A 156 -22.07 8.37 -9.79
N PRO A 157 -22.88 7.53 -9.10
CA PRO A 157 -22.94 6.10 -9.39
C PRO A 157 -23.29 5.85 -10.87
N SER A 158 -22.59 4.91 -11.50
CA SER A 158 -22.83 4.59 -12.91
C SER A 158 -24.26 4.13 -13.18
N SER A 159 -24.92 4.78 -14.14
CA SER A 159 -26.17 4.31 -14.77
C SER A 159 -25.92 3.31 -15.90
N PHE A 160 -24.65 3.13 -16.30
CA PHE A 160 -24.21 2.39 -17.48
C PHE A 160 -24.85 2.88 -18.79
N ASN A 161 -25.38 4.11 -18.81
CA ASN A 161 -26.01 4.72 -19.97
C ASN A 161 -25.24 5.96 -20.41
N ILE A 162 -24.54 5.85 -21.54
CA ILE A 162 -23.75 6.96 -22.12
C ILE A 162 -24.62 8.19 -22.45
N GLN A 163 -25.93 8.03 -22.60
CA GLN A 163 -26.85 9.14 -22.83
C GLN A 163 -26.81 10.17 -21.70
N ASP A 164 -26.52 9.77 -20.46
CA ASP A 164 -26.41 10.73 -19.35
C ASP A 164 -25.21 11.68 -19.51
N PHE A 165 -24.15 11.23 -20.17
CA PHE A 165 -23.02 12.09 -20.55
C PHE A 165 -23.38 12.98 -21.75
N ILE A 166 -24.06 12.44 -22.76
CA ILE A 166 -24.49 13.18 -23.96
C ILE A 166 -25.48 14.30 -23.59
N ASP A 167 -26.43 14.01 -22.70
CA ASP A 167 -27.40 14.95 -22.15
C ASP A 167 -26.78 15.97 -21.17
N LYS A 168 -25.47 15.86 -20.89
CA LYS A 168 -24.72 16.69 -19.93
C LYS A 168 -25.25 16.64 -18.50
N LYS A 169 -25.83 15.51 -18.07
CA LYS A 169 -26.18 15.28 -16.65
C LYS A 169 -24.92 15.08 -15.80
N VAL A 170 -23.84 14.66 -16.44
CA VAL A 170 -22.50 14.51 -15.85
C VAL A 170 -21.44 15.17 -16.74
N ASP A 171 -20.37 15.64 -16.12
CA ASP A 171 -19.24 16.31 -16.78
C ASP A 171 -18.21 15.33 -17.31
N ALA A 172 -18.14 14.14 -16.70
CA ALA A 172 -17.21 13.08 -17.08
C ALA A 172 -17.80 11.70 -16.84
N TYR A 173 -17.30 10.70 -17.57
CA TYR A 173 -17.84 9.36 -17.62
C TYR A 173 -16.69 8.33 -17.73
N SER A 174 -16.61 7.41 -16.78
CA SER A 174 -15.67 6.28 -16.80
C SER A 174 -16.07 5.28 -17.88
N SER A 175 -15.15 4.97 -18.80
CA SER A 175 -15.44 4.11 -19.95
C SER A 175 -14.21 3.35 -20.43
N PHE A 176 -14.45 2.27 -21.18
CA PHE A 176 -13.41 1.64 -21.97
C PHE A 176 -13.29 2.32 -23.33
N LEU A 177 -12.06 2.65 -23.72
CA LEU A 177 -11.71 3.23 -25.02
C LEU A 177 -12.18 2.39 -26.22
N THR A 178 -12.37 1.09 -25.99
CA THR A 178 -12.84 0.15 -27.01
C THR A 178 -14.33 0.28 -27.31
N ASN A 179 -15.12 0.97 -26.49
CA ASN A 179 -16.59 0.95 -26.54
C ASN A 179 -17.18 2.36 -26.80
N GLU A 180 -17.39 3.16 -25.76
CA GLU A 180 -18.20 4.39 -25.85
C GLU A 180 -17.69 5.48 -26.83
N PRO A 181 -16.39 5.61 -27.12
CA PRO A 181 -15.93 6.56 -28.14
C PRO A 181 -16.58 6.34 -29.52
N TYR A 182 -17.00 5.12 -29.86
CA TYR A 182 -17.74 4.86 -31.10
C TYR A 182 -19.05 5.65 -31.17
N ILE A 183 -19.85 5.60 -30.10
CA ILE A 183 -21.16 6.25 -30.03
C ILE A 183 -21.00 7.77 -30.12
N LEU A 184 -20.08 8.34 -29.33
CA LEU A 184 -19.83 9.78 -29.31
C LEU A 184 -19.34 10.31 -30.66
N ARG A 185 -18.46 9.57 -31.35
CA ARG A 185 -17.99 9.94 -32.70
C ARG A 185 -19.12 9.88 -33.73
N LYS A 186 -19.96 8.84 -33.67
CA LYS A 186 -21.10 8.68 -34.58
C LYS A 186 -22.11 9.82 -34.42
N GLU A 187 -22.31 10.30 -33.20
CA GLU A 187 -23.23 11.39 -32.89
C GLU A 187 -22.60 12.79 -32.95
N GLY A 188 -21.29 12.88 -33.25
CA GLY A 188 -20.58 14.16 -33.36
C GLY A 188 -20.43 14.91 -32.02
N ILE A 189 -20.47 14.19 -30.90
CA ILE A 189 -20.39 14.77 -29.56
C ILE A 189 -18.94 15.13 -29.24
N ARG A 190 -18.68 16.40 -28.93
CA ARG A 190 -17.35 16.89 -28.56
C ARG A 190 -16.98 16.42 -27.15
N HIS A 191 -15.86 15.70 -27.03
CA HIS A 191 -15.35 15.16 -25.78
C HIS A 191 -13.81 15.13 -25.78
N ASN A 192 -13.23 15.04 -24.58
CA ASN A 192 -11.82 14.74 -24.38
C ASN A 192 -11.67 13.38 -23.70
N ILE A 193 -10.51 12.73 -23.90
CA ILE A 193 -10.19 11.44 -23.31
C ILE A 193 -9.02 11.63 -22.34
N LEU A 194 -9.28 11.39 -21.07
CA LEU A 194 -8.29 11.37 -20.01
C LEU A 194 -7.85 9.91 -19.81
N ASP A 195 -6.91 9.47 -20.63
CA ASP A 195 -6.33 8.12 -20.59
C ASP A 195 -5.12 8.05 -19.63
N PRO A 196 -5.20 7.27 -18.53
CA PRO A 196 -4.07 7.02 -17.64
C PRO A 196 -2.78 6.60 -18.35
N ASN A 197 -2.85 5.85 -19.45
CA ASN A 197 -1.68 5.40 -20.18
C ASN A 197 -0.89 6.56 -20.80
N ASN A 198 -1.55 7.66 -21.20
CA ASN A 198 -0.89 8.86 -21.74
C ASN A 198 -0.04 9.58 -20.69
N TYR A 199 -0.24 9.26 -19.40
CA TYR A 199 0.51 9.78 -18.27
C TYR A 199 1.54 8.79 -17.71
N GLY A 200 1.80 7.68 -18.42
CA GLY A 200 2.79 6.67 -18.03
C GLY A 200 2.27 5.62 -17.05
N ILE A 201 0.95 5.55 -16.81
CA ILE A 201 0.32 4.54 -15.97
C ILE A 201 -0.03 3.33 -16.85
N GLU A 202 0.93 2.43 -17.00
CA GLU A 202 0.83 1.28 -17.90
C GLU A 202 0.40 0.00 -17.14
N MET A 203 -0.91 -0.22 -17.01
CA MET A 203 -1.46 -1.38 -16.30
C MET A 203 -1.94 -2.47 -17.27
N TYR A 204 -1.95 -3.72 -16.80
CA TYR A 204 -2.63 -4.83 -17.47
C TYR A 204 -4.14 -4.78 -17.28
N ASP A 205 -4.84 -5.38 -18.23
CA ASP A 205 -6.28 -5.62 -18.16
C ASP A 205 -6.63 -6.96 -18.82
N VAL A 206 -7.88 -7.41 -18.69
CA VAL A 206 -8.33 -8.72 -19.18
C VAL A 206 -7.37 -9.82 -18.71
N ASN A 207 -7.14 -9.85 -17.41
CA ASN A 207 -6.28 -10.83 -16.75
C ASN A 207 -7.11 -12.06 -16.43
N LEU A 208 -6.75 -13.20 -17.00
CA LEU A 208 -7.30 -14.50 -16.62
C LEU A 208 -6.63 -14.95 -15.33
N PHE A 209 -7.43 -15.26 -14.31
CA PHE A 209 -6.94 -15.69 -13.01
C PHE A 209 -7.78 -16.83 -12.43
N SER A 210 -7.23 -17.51 -11.42
CA SER A 210 -7.90 -18.55 -10.64
C SER A 210 -7.38 -18.56 -9.20
N SER A 211 -8.00 -19.34 -8.31
CA SER A 211 -7.53 -19.51 -6.93
C SER A 211 -6.27 -20.39 -6.88
N LYS A 212 -5.39 -20.11 -5.92
CA LYS A 212 -4.17 -20.91 -5.68
C LYS A 212 -4.50 -22.39 -5.43
N GLU A 213 -5.59 -22.65 -4.74
CA GLU A 213 -6.06 -24.01 -4.44
C GLU A 213 -6.50 -24.74 -5.70
N PHE A 214 -7.36 -24.13 -6.52
CA PHE A 214 -7.83 -24.74 -7.76
C PHE A 214 -6.67 -25.03 -8.72
N VAL A 215 -5.76 -24.08 -8.89
CA VAL A 215 -4.57 -24.23 -9.73
C VAL A 215 -3.66 -25.35 -9.25
N LYS A 216 -3.43 -25.44 -7.94
CA LYS A 216 -2.62 -26.50 -7.32
C LYS A 216 -3.23 -27.89 -7.55
N ASN A 217 -4.55 -28.00 -7.46
CA ASN A 217 -5.25 -29.27 -7.59
C ASN A 217 -5.48 -29.69 -9.05
N ASN A 218 -5.56 -28.73 -9.98
CA ASN A 218 -5.94 -28.98 -11.37
C ASN A 218 -4.99 -28.33 -12.41
N PRO A 219 -3.66 -28.46 -12.30
CA PRO A 219 -2.73 -27.67 -13.10
C PRO A 219 -2.77 -28.02 -14.60
N GLN A 220 -3.04 -29.28 -14.97
CA GLN A 220 -3.19 -29.71 -16.37
C GLN A 220 -4.47 -29.17 -17.01
N LEU A 221 -5.57 -29.14 -16.25
CA LEU A 221 -6.85 -28.57 -16.69
C LEU A 221 -6.68 -27.07 -16.97
N VAL A 222 -5.99 -26.35 -16.08
CA VAL A 222 -5.69 -24.92 -16.24
C VAL A 222 -4.86 -24.68 -17.51
N GLU A 223 -3.84 -25.51 -17.79
CA GLU A 223 -3.06 -25.40 -19.01
C GLU A 223 -3.90 -25.64 -20.28
N LYS A 224 -4.75 -26.69 -20.29
CA LYS A 224 -5.68 -26.95 -21.40
C LYS A 224 -6.60 -25.74 -21.63
N PHE A 225 -7.11 -25.14 -20.56
CA PHE A 225 -7.98 -23.97 -20.64
C PHE A 225 -7.27 -22.76 -21.29
N ILE A 226 -6.05 -22.44 -20.82
CA ILE A 226 -5.24 -21.36 -21.38
C ILE A 226 -4.92 -21.63 -22.85
N LYS A 227 -4.53 -22.86 -23.20
CA LYS A 227 -4.19 -23.26 -24.57
C LYS A 227 -5.37 -23.08 -25.53
N ALA A 228 -6.55 -23.56 -25.15
CA ALA A 228 -7.77 -23.38 -25.94
C ALA A 228 -8.16 -21.90 -26.07
N SER A 229 -8.09 -21.14 -24.98
CA SER A 229 -8.38 -19.69 -24.98
C SER A 229 -7.45 -18.92 -25.92
N ASN A 230 -6.15 -19.22 -25.89
CA ASN A 230 -5.16 -18.56 -26.74
C ASN A 230 -5.38 -18.89 -28.22
N LYS A 231 -5.69 -20.15 -28.55
CA LYS A 231 -6.07 -20.57 -29.91
C LYS A 231 -7.33 -19.82 -30.39
N GLY A 232 -8.31 -19.64 -29.51
CA GLY A 232 -9.50 -18.84 -29.79
C GLY A 232 -9.17 -17.37 -30.09
N TRP A 233 -8.29 -16.75 -29.31
CA TRP A 233 -7.81 -15.39 -29.54
C TRP A 233 -7.02 -15.24 -30.84
N GLU A 234 -6.12 -16.16 -31.14
CA GLU A 234 -5.36 -16.18 -32.40
C GLU A 234 -6.29 -16.17 -33.62
N TYR A 235 -7.37 -16.94 -33.55
CA TYR A 235 -8.38 -16.98 -34.59
C TYR A 235 -9.18 -15.67 -34.64
N ALA A 236 -9.67 -15.17 -33.50
CA ALA A 236 -10.47 -13.95 -33.43
C ALA A 236 -9.78 -12.72 -34.01
N LEU A 237 -8.46 -12.59 -33.81
CA LEU A 237 -7.69 -11.46 -34.34
C LEU A 237 -7.49 -11.55 -35.87
N LYS A 238 -7.43 -12.75 -36.43
CA LYS A 238 -7.30 -12.99 -37.88
C LYS A 238 -8.65 -12.88 -38.60
N HIS A 239 -9.74 -13.33 -37.98
CA HIS A 239 -11.07 -13.48 -38.59
C HIS A 239 -12.12 -12.54 -37.96
N LYS A 240 -11.79 -11.25 -37.84
CA LYS A 240 -12.57 -10.28 -37.04
C LYS A 240 -14.04 -10.19 -37.46
N GLU A 241 -14.32 -10.07 -38.76
CA GLU A 241 -15.70 -9.92 -39.25
C GLU A 241 -16.57 -11.14 -38.93
N GLU A 242 -16.03 -12.34 -39.11
CA GLU A 242 -16.70 -13.60 -38.81
C GLU A 242 -17.00 -13.71 -37.30
N VAL A 243 -16.04 -13.32 -36.46
CA VAL A 243 -16.23 -13.32 -35.01
C VAL A 243 -17.20 -12.23 -34.56
N VAL A 244 -17.23 -11.08 -35.22
CA VAL A 244 -18.28 -10.08 -34.99
C VAL A 244 -19.66 -10.66 -35.32
N ASP A 245 -19.81 -11.37 -36.43
CA ASP A 245 -21.08 -12.02 -36.79
C ASP A 245 -21.49 -13.11 -35.78
N LEU A 246 -20.51 -13.84 -35.23
CA LEU A 246 -20.73 -14.77 -34.12
C LEU A 246 -21.27 -14.06 -32.87
N ILE A 247 -20.64 -12.94 -32.49
CA ILE A 247 -21.05 -12.14 -31.32
C ILE A 247 -22.45 -11.58 -31.54
N LEU A 248 -22.74 -11.00 -32.72
CA LEU A 248 -24.07 -10.49 -33.07
C LEU A 248 -25.16 -11.56 -32.90
N LYS A 249 -24.85 -12.80 -33.28
CA LYS A 249 -25.80 -13.92 -33.26
C LYS A 249 -26.00 -14.52 -31.87
N LYS A 250 -24.94 -14.65 -31.06
CA LYS A 250 -24.97 -15.45 -29.82
C LYS A 250 -24.67 -14.68 -28.54
N TYR A 251 -23.98 -13.54 -28.63
CA TYR A 251 -23.38 -12.83 -27.50
C TYR A 251 -23.66 -11.31 -27.57
N ASN A 252 -24.84 -10.90 -28.04
CA ASN A 252 -25.20 -9.49 -28.23
C ASN A 252 -26.31 -9.03 -27.28
N THR A 253 -26.14 -9.29 -25.98
CA THR A 253 -27.07 -8.87 -24.90
C THR A 253 -27.27 -7.35 -24.86
N GLN A 254 -26.28 -6.59 -25.33
CA GLN A 254 -26.26 -5.13 -25.37
C GLN A 254 -26.82 -4.51 -26.66
N LYS A 255 -27.31 -5.33 -27.61
CA LYS A 255 -27.89 -4.88 -28.91
C LYS A 255 -26.95 -3.96 -29.73
N LYS A 256 -25.64 -4.21 -29.69
CA LYS A 256 -24.64 -3.47 -30.47
C LYS A 256 -24.78 -3.74 -31.97
N SER A 257 -24.39 -2.75 -32.77
CA SER A 257 -24.34 -2.86 -34.23
C SER A 257 -23.07 -3.55 -34.70
N LYS A 258 -23.07 -4.08 -35.94
CA LYS A 258 -21.86 -4.64 -36.58
C LYS A 258 -20.71 -3.63 -36.61
N GLY A 259 -21.01 -2.37 -36.95
CA GLY A 259 -20.01 -1.30 -36.98
C GLY A 259 -19.39 -1.02 -35.62
N HIS A 260 -20.17 -1.08 -34.53
CA HIS A 260 -19.66 -0.90 -33.18
C HIS A 260 -18.71 -2.06 -32.79
N LEU A 261 -19.12 -3.31 -33.01
CA LEU A 261 -18.27 -4.46 -32.69
C LEU A 261 -16.98 -4.52 -33.54
N LEU A 262 -17.02 -4.03 -34.79
CA LEU A 262 -15.82 -3.88 -35.60
C LEU A 262 -14.87 -2.81 -35.07
N PHE A 263 -15.41 -1.70 -34.55
CA PHE A 263 -14.62 -0.69 -33.84
C PHE A 263 -13.96 -1.29 -32.59
N GLU A 264 -14.72 -2.01 -31.76
CA GLU A 264 -14.18 -2.70 -30.59
C GLU A 264 -13.04 -3.65 -30.96
N ALA A 265 -13.20 -4.41 -32.05
CA ALA A 265 -12.18 -5.33 -32.53
C ALA A 265 -10.87 -4.61 -32.90
N GLN A 266 -10.96 -3.43 -33.52
CA GLN A 266 -9.80 -2.62 -33.90
C GLN A 266 -9.11 -2.03 -32.67
N GLU A 267 -9.87 -1.46 -31.72
CA GLU A 267 -9.30 -0.89 -30.50
C GLU A 267 -8.71 -1.97 -29.58
N THR A 268 -9.35 -3.14 -29.51
CA THR A 268 -8.86 -4.30 -28.74
C THR A 268 -7.43 -4.68 -29.15
N ILE A 269 -7.12 -4.67 -30.44
CA ILE A 269 -5.78 -5.02 -30.94
C ILE A 269 -4.71 -4.02 -30.47
N LYS A 270 -5.05 -2.74 -30.38
CA LYS A 270 -4.14 -1.71 -29.88
C LYS A 270 -3.80 -1.94 -28.40
N MET A 271 -4.73 -2.51 -27.63
CA MET A 271 -4.52 -2.86 -26.22
C MET A 271 -3.78 -4.18 -26.04
N MET A 272 -4.03 -5.15 -26.92
CA MET A 272 -3.38 -6.48 -26.87
C MET A 272 -1.92 -6.47 -27.33
N LEU A 273 -1.55 -5.58 -28.27
CA LEU A 273 -0.20 -5.47 -28.84
C LEU A 273 0.37 -6.83 -29.34
N PRO A 274 -0.37 -7.59 -30.18
CA PRO A 274 -0.03 -8.97 -30.54
C PRO A 274 1.27 -9.10 -31.37
N ASN A 275 1.73 -8.02 -32.01
CA ASN A 275 3.01 -7.99 -32.73
C ASN A 275 4.22 -7.89 -31.80
N VAL A 276 4.01 -7.52 -30.53
CA VAL A 276 5.06 -7.33 -29.53
C VAL A 276 5.03 -8.45 -28.49
N TYR A 277 3.82 -8.88 -28.10
CA TYR A 277 3.64 -9.88 -27.06
C TYR A 277 2.86 -11.10 -27.59
N PRO A 278 3.31 -12.33 -27.30
CA PRO A 278 2.52 -13.52 -27.59
C PRO A 278 1.15 -13.47 -26.89
N ILE A 279 0.12 -14.01 -27.55
CA ILE A 279 -1.24 -14.03 -27.03
C ILE A 279 -1.31 -14.85 -25.73
N GLY A 280 -1.97 -14.29 -24.71
CA GLY A 280 -2.10 -14.90 -23.39
C GLY A 280 -0.84 -14.85 -22.53
N SER A 281 0.30 -14.38 -23.06
CA SER A 281 1.55 -14.32 -22.30
C SER A 281 1.46 -13.33 -21.13
N VAL A 282 2.08 -13.70 -20.01
CA VAL A 282 2.27 -12.82 -18.86
C VAL A 282 3.74 -12.44 -18.80
N ASP A 283 4.06 -11.16 -19.03
CA ASP A 283 5.44 -10.68 -18.97
C ASP A 283 5.84 -10.42 -17.51
N PHE A 284 6.76 -11.23 -17.00
CA PHE A 284 7.25 -11.11 -15.62
C PHE A 284 7.85 -9.72 -15.33
N LYS A 285 8.60 -9.13 -16.26
CA LYS A 285 9.20 -7.79 -16.05
C LYS A 285 8.11 -6.74 -15.94
N LYS A 286 7.03 -6.88 -16.71
CA LYS A 286 5.87 -5.97 -16.63
C LYS A 286 5.10 -6.14 -15.33
N VAL A 287 4.83 -7.38 -14.90
CA VAL A 287 4.21 -7.65 -13.59
C VAL A 287 5.05 -7.10 -12.45
N LYS A 288 6.37 -7.29 -12.51
CA LYS A 288 7.30 -6.70 -11.55
C LYS A 288 7.25 -5.17 -11.58
N LYS A 289 7.30 -4.53 -12.75
CA LYS A 289 7.19 -3.07 -12.89
C LYS A 289 5.90 -2.53 -12.27
N MET A 290 4.77 -3.21 -12.47
CA MET A 290 3.48 -2.84 -11.87
C MET A 290 3.51 -2.98 -10.34
N GLY A 291 4.08 -4.06 -9.80
CA GLY A 291 4.18 -4.23 -8.35
C GLY A 291 5.19 -3.29 -7.70
N ASP A 292 6.35 -3.05 -8.32
CA ASP A 292 7.33 -2.04 -7.89
C ASP A 292 6.65 -0.66 -7.87
N PHE A 293 5.80 -0.37 -8.85
CA PHE A 293 4.99 0.85 -8.88
C PHE A 293 3.96 0.88 -7.74
N PHE A 294 3.25 -0.22 -7.43
CA PHE A 294 2.35 -0.28 -6.28
C PHE A 294 3.08 -0.03 -4.95
N ILE A 295 4.31 -0.56 -4.80
CA ILE A 295 5.17 -0.36 -3.63
C ILE A 295 5.61 1.11 -3.53
N GLU A 296 6.15 1.69 -4.62
CA GLU A 296 6.60 3.08 -4.66
C GLU A 296 5.50 4.06 -4.26
N LYS A 297 4.26 3.77 -4.66
CA LYS A 297 3.10 4.61 -4.38
C LYS A 297 2.44 4.34 -3.02
N GLY A 298 2.97 3.40 -2.23
CA GLY A 298 2.52 3.08 -0.88
C GLY A 298 1.22 2.26 -0.84
N MET A 299 0.83 1.63 -1.95
CA MET A 299 -0.41 0.85 -2.05
C MET A 299 -0.26 -0.56 -1.47
N ILE A 300 0.95 -1.11 -1.53
CA ILE A 300 1.31 -2.42 -0.96
C ILE A 300 2.64 -2.34 -0.21
N LYS A 301 2.84 -3.25 0.75
CA LYS A 301 4.14 -3.44 1.42
C LYS A 301 5.18 -3.99 0.43
N PRO A 302 6.49 -3.83 0.68
CA PRO A 302 7.52 -4.44 -0.15
C PRO A 302 7.24 -5.93 -0.39
N PHE A 303 7.17 -6.30 -1.67
CA PHE A 303 6.82 -7.65 -2.12
C PHE A 303 7.96 -8.18 -2.99
N TYR A 304 8.45 -9.38 -2.69
CA TYR A 304 9.62 -9.96 -3.37
C TYR A 304 9.30 -11.27 -4.10
N GLU A 305 8.13 -11.86 -3.85
CA GLU A 305 7.71 -13.16 -4.39
C GLU A 305 6.86 -13.02 -5.65
N TYR A 306 7.26 -12.17 -6.59
CA TYR A 306 6.54 -11.95 -7.86
C TYR A 306 6.18 -13.24 -8.61
N GLN A 307 7.01 -14.28 -8.50
CA GLN A 307 6.77 -15.55 -9.15
C GLN A 307 5.63 -16.37 -8.49
N SER A 308 5.33 -16.14 -7.22
CA SER A 308 4.34 -16.95 -6.45
C SER A 308 2.89 -16.59 -6.77
N ILE A 309 2.66 -15.48 -7.48
CA ILE A 309 1.35 -15.02 -7.93
C ILE A 309 1.12 -15.29 -9.42
N LEU A 310 2.10 -15.86 -10.12
CA LEU A 310 2.00 -16.19 -11.54
C LEU A 310 1.78 -17.69 -11.70
N PHE A 311 0.96 -18.06 -12.68
CA PHE A 311 0.86 -19.44 -13.09
C PHE A 311 2.19 -19.85 -13.69
N GLN A 312 2.86 -20.73 -12.96
CA GLN A 312 3.97 -21.46 -13.51
C GLN A 312 3.32 -22.52 -14.39
N LYS A 313 3.43 -22.32 -15.70
CA LYS A 313 3.09 -23.37 -16.66
C LYS A 313 3.73 -24.67 -16.15
N ILE A 314 3.04 -25.80 -16.25
CA ILE A 314 3.71 -27.10 -16.17
C ILE A 314 4.55 -27.24 -17.45
N GLU A 315 5.52 -26.34 -17.60
CA GLU A 315 6.61 -26.55 -18.52
C GLU A 315 7.57 -27.46 -17.79
N ASN A 316 7.60 -28.68 -18.34
CA ASN A 316 8.58 -29.71 -18.12
C ASN A 316 8.37 -30.53 -16.84
N ILE A 317 7.43 -31.47 -16.87
CA ILE A 317 7.82 -32.79 -16.37
C ILE A 317 8.88 -33.28 -17.38
N ALA A 318 10.00 -33.80 -16.90
CA ALA A 318 10.99 -34.43 -17.76
C ALA A 318 10.27 -35.40 -18.72
N ASP A 319 10.59 -35.37 -20.02
CA ASP A 319 9.95 -36.25 -21.01
C ASP A 319 10.44 -37.70 -20.80
N LEU A 320 9.90 -38.35 -19.77
CA LEU A 320 10.31 -39.67 -19.31
C LEU A 320 9.58 -40.76 -20.11
N THR A 321 10.36 -41.70 -20.60
CA THR A 321 9.88 -42.94 -21.21
C THR A 321 9.24 -43.84 -20.15
N LYS A 322 8.41 -44.79 -20.58
CA LYS A 322 7.82 -45.80 -19.69
C LYS A 322 8.86 -46.61 -18.91
N GLN A 323 10.03 -46.85 -19.50
CA GLN A 323 11.12 -47.56 -18.81
C GLN A 323 11.69 -46.73 -17.66
N GLU A 324 11.87 -45.42 -17.85
CA GLU A 324 12.35 -44.49 -16.83
C GLU A 324 11.34 -44.33 -15.69
N ILE A 325 10.05 -44.22 -16.01
CA ILE A 325 8.96 -44.17 -15.01
C ILE A 325 8.96 -45.44 -14.17
N ASN A 326 8.99 -46.63 -14.79
CA ASN A 326 9.06 -47.91 -14.09
C ASN A 326 10.32 -48.04 -13.23
N TYR A 327 11.44 -47.46 -13.67
CA TYR A 327 12.67 -47.43 -12.88
C TYR A 327 12.50 -46.60 -11.62
N ILE A 328 11.89 -45.41 -11.72
CA ILE A 328 11.61 -44.53 -10.58
C ILE A 328 10.65 -45.21 -9.60
N GLU A 329 9.61 -45.90 -10.08
CA GLU A 329 8.69 -46.64 -9.22
C GLU A 329 9.40 -47.73 -8.39
N LYS A 330 10.35 -48.44 -8.99
CA LYS A 330 11.16 -49.48 -8.31
C LYS A 330 12.30 -48.91 -7.45
N ASN A 331 12.85 -47.76 -7.84
CA ASN A 331 14.04 -47.15 -7.23
C ASN A 331 13.74 -45.72 -6.78
N ARG A 332 12.66 -45.55 -6.01
CA ARG A 332 12.10 -44.24 -5.65
C ARG A 332 13.08 -43.28 -4.99
N VAL A 333 14.09 -43.81 -4.29
CA VAL A 333 15.12 -43.04 -3.59
C VAL A 333 16.52 -43.46 -4.10
N ALA A 334 17.29 -42.51 -4.62
CA ALA A 334 18.67 -42.70 -5.06
C ALA A 334 19.65 -42.04 -4.06
N PRO A 335 20.65 -42.77 -3.52
CA PRO A 335 21.68 -42.18 -2.68
C PRO A 335 22.66 -41.34 -3.52
N ILE A 336 22.92 -40.10 -3.09
CA ILE A 336 23.82 -39.15 -3.75
C ILE A 336 24.88 -38.64 -2.78
N SER A 337 26.16 -38.71 -3.18
CA SER A 337 27.27 -38.07 -2.47
C SER A 337 27.30 -36.57 -2.76
N VAL A 338 27.30 -35.75 -1.70
CA VAL A 338 27.30 -34.27 -1.77
C VAL A 338 28.36 -33.68 -0.84
N MET A 339 28.99 -32.57 -1.22
CA MET A 339 30.05 -31.94 -0.44
C MET A 339 29.50 -31.24 0.82
N GLN A 340 30.24 -31.30 1.91
CA GLN A 340 29.89 -30.60 3.15
C GLN A 340 30.55 -29.22 3.28
N ASP A 341 31.58 -28.94 2.47
CA ASP A 341 32.52 -27.83 2.64
C ASP A 341 32.70 -26.96 1.37
N PHE A 342 31.78 -27.05 0.40
CA PHE A 342 31.86 -26.38 -0.90
C PHE A 342 30.82 -25.25 -1.04
N SER A 343 30.87 -24.26 -0.15
CA SER A 343 29.96 -23.10 -0.19
C SER A 343 30.23 -22.19 -1.40
N PRO A 344 29.20 -21.57 -2.04
CA PRO A 344 27.75 -21.66 -1.77
C PRO A 344 27.05 -22.83 -2.49
N PHE A 345 27.79 -23.74 -3.12
CA PHE A 345 27.22 -24.78 -3.98
C PHE A 345 26.66 -25.96 -3.20
N SER A 346 27.44 -26.50 -2.26
CA SER A 346 27.19 -27.79 -1.62
C SER A 346 27.86 -27.77 -0.24
N PHE A 347 27.10 -27.53 0.81
CA PHE A 347 27.67 -27.36 2.16
C PHE A 347 26.69 -27.72 3.28
N GLU A 348 27.23 -27.96 4.46
CA GLU A 348 26.47 -28.33 5.65
C GLU A 348 26.57 -27.23 6.72
N ILE A 349 25.42 -26.83 7.28
CA ILE A 349 25.35 -25.98 8.48
C ILE A 349 24.54 -26.71 9.55
N ASN A 350 25.12 -26.89 10.73
CA ASN A 350 24.47 -27.50 11.89
C ASN A 350 23.78 -28.85 11.59
N GLY A 351 24.43 -29.74 10.84
CA GLY A 351 23.85 -31.04 10.48
C GLY A 351 22.90 -31.02 9.27
N THR A 352 22.65 -29.85 8.68
CA THR A 352 21.68 -29.68 7.58
C THR A 352 22.39 -29.35 6.28
N TYR A 353 22.22 -30.20 5.27
CA TYR A 353 22.73 -29.98 3.92
C TYR A 353 21.92 -28.92 3.17
N GLN A 354 22.63 -27.97 2.57
CA GLN A 354 22.05 -26.86 1.81
C GLN A 354 23.02 -26.37 0.73
N GLY A 355 22.56 -25.44 -0.10
CA GLY A 355 23.36 -24.86 -1.19
C GLY A 355 22.66 -24.95 -2.53
N PHE A 356 23.32 -24.39 -3.55
CA PHE A 356 22.86 -24.41 -4.94
C PHE A 356 22.47 -25.81 -5.42
N VAL A 357 23.29 -26.82 -5.11
CA VAL A 357 23.05 -28.22 -5.49
C VAL A 357 21.84 -28.80 -4.76
N ASN A 358 21.61 -28.45 -3.50
CA ASN A 358 20.44 -28.94 -2.77
C ASN A 358 19.14 -28.50 -3.46
N ASP A 359 19.07 -27.24 -3.89
CA ASP A 359 17.88 -26.71 -4.55
C ASP A 359 17.74 -27.24 -5.98
N ILE A 360 18.84 -27.50 -6.70
CA ILE A 360 18.78 -28.24 -7.97
C ILE A 360 18.20 -29.63 -7.75
N LEU A 361 18.65 -30.35 -6.72
CA LEU A 361 18.11 -31.67 -6.41
C LEU A 361 16.61 -31.59 -6.11
N SER A 362 16.15 -30.59 -5.36
CA SER A 362 14.72 -30.38 -5.12
C SER A 362 13.92 -30.16 -6.42
N LEU A 363 14.46 -29.41 -7.37
CA LEU A 363 13.84 -29.27 -8.70
C LEU A 363 13.86 -30.60 -9.45
N LEU A 364 14.96 -31.35 -9.43
CA LEU A 364 15.01 -32.67 -10.06
C LEU A 364 13.97 -33.63 -9.47
N GLU A 365 13.75 -33.58 -8.15
CA GLU A 365 12.69 -34.35 -7.49
C GLU A 365 11.29 -33.96 -8.00
N GLU A 366 11.05 -32.68 -8.24
CA GLU A 366 9.81 -32.16 -8.81
C GLU A 366 9.62 -32.54 -10.28
N LYS A 367 10.67 -32.37 -11.10
CA LYS A 367 10.64 -32.58 -12.56
C LYS A 367 10.59 -34.06 -12.96
N THR A 368 11.11 -34.95 -12.11
CA THR A 368 11.26 -36.39 -12.43
C THR A 368 10.49 -37.33 -11.51
N GLY A 369 10.17 -36.90 -10.27
CA GLY A 369 9.59 -37.77 -9.24
C GLY A 369 10.60 -38.67 -8.49
N LEU A 370 11.87 -38.71 -8.91
CA LEU A 370 12.95 -39.42 -8.22
C LEU A 370 13.37 -38.67 -6.96
N ARG A 371 13.50 -39.34 -5.82
CA ARG A 371 13.96 -38.72 -4.55
C ARG A 371 15.43 -38.98 -4.30
N PHE A 372 16.11 -38.06 -3.59
CA PHE A 372 17.54 -38.19 -3.29
C PHE A 372 17.83 -38.35 -1.80
N LYS A 373 18.56 -39.40 -1.43
CA LYS A 373 19.16 -39.53 -0.09
C LYS A 373 20.56 -38.92 -0.13
N ARG A 374 20.68 -37.69 0.38
CA ARG A 374 21.95 -36.95 0.44
C ARG A 374 22.88 -37.59 1.47
N VAL A 375 24.09 -37.94 1.05
CA VAL A 375 25.18 -38.48 1.89
C VAL A 375 26.29 -37.44 1.88
N THR A 376 26.41 -36.69 2.98
CA THR A 376 27.38 -35.59 3.10
C THR A 376 28.79 -36.11 3.41
N GLY A 377 29.79 -35.36 2.99
CA GLY A 377 31.21 -35.64 3.29
C GLY A 377 32.15 -34.70 2.55
N GLN A 378 33.45 -34.83 2.81
CA GLN A 378 34.49 -34.17 2.02
C GLN A 378 34.63 -34.83 0.64
N TRP A 379 35.28 -34.13 -0.29
CA TRP A 379 35.48 -34.58 -1.67
C TRP A 379 36.02 -36.02 -1.77
N ILE A 380 37.09 -36.33 -1.04
CA ILE A 380 37.79 -37.62 -1.17
C ILE A 380 36.92 -38.79 -0.67
N PRO A 381 36.35 -38.77 0.56
CA PRO A 381 35.42 -39.80 0.99
C PRO A 381 34.22 -39.96 0.06
N ASN A 382 33.65 -38.85 -0.45
CA ASN A 382 32.54 -38.90 -1.41
C ASN A 382 32.91 -39.62 -2.71
N LEU A 383 34.08 -39.28 -3.27
CA LEU A 383 34.57 -39.92 -4.49
C LEU A 383 34.85 -41.42 -4.28
N GLN A 384 35.38 -41.80 -3.12
CA GLN A 384 35.60 -43.21 -2.77
C GLN A 384 34.28 -43.97 -2.65
N ARG A 385 33.28 -43.43 -1.94
CA ARG A 385 31.94 -44.04 -1.84
C ARG A 385 31.25 -44.19 -3.19
N PHE A 386 31.37 -43.19 -4.05
CA PHE A 386 30.83 -43.24 -5.41
C PHE A 386 31.51 -44.31 -6.27
N LYS A 387 32.84 -44.44 -6.19
CA LYS A 387 33.60 -45.52 -6.87
C LYS A 387 33.25 -46.91 -6.34
N ALA A 388 33.06 -47.03 -5.02
CA ALA A 388 32.62 -48.26 -4.36
C ALA A 388 31.13 -48.59 -4.60
N LYS A 389 30.40 -47.73 -5.34
CA LYS A 389 28.96 -47.84 -5.63
C LYS A 389 28.05 -47.81 -4.39
N GLU A 390 28.54 -47.28 -3.26
CA GLU A 390 27.73 -47.05 -2.06
C GLU A 390 26.70 -45.93 -2.27
N THR A 391 27.05 -44.94 -3.09
CA THR A 391 26.14 -43.93 -3.63
C THR A 391 26.05 -44.07 -5.14
N LYS A 392 24.84 -43.97 -5.71
CA LYS A 392 24.59 -44.12 -7.15
C LYS A 392 24.96 -42.87 -7.97
N ILE A 393 25.04 -41.72 -7.28
CA ILE A 393 25.23 -40.40 -7.87
C ILE A 393 26.27 -39.66 -7.02
N ILE A 394 27.07 -38.79 -7.65
CA ILE A 394 27.92 -37.81 -6.99
C ILE A 394 27.65 -36.42 -7.60
N ALA A 395 27.53 -35.40 -6.76
CA ALA A 395 27.43 -34.00 -7.20
C ALA A 395 28.81 -33.33 -7.25
N ASP A 396 28.85 -32.11 -7.79
CA ASP A 396 30.04 -31.25 -7.80
C ASP A 396 31.24 -31.83 -8.55
N ILE A 397 31.02 -32.82 -9.42
CA ILE A 397 32.10 -33.50 -10.14
C ILE A 397 32.38 -32.83 -11.47
N SER A 398 33.61 -32.38 -11.68
CA SER A 398 34.07 -31.91 -12.99
C SER A 398 34.51 -33.04 -13.92
N TYR A 399 34.38 -32.79 -15.22
CA TYR A 399 34.73 -33.77 -16.25
C TYR A 399 36.25 -34.02 -16.29
N LYS A 400 36.62 -35.31 -16.30
CA LYS A 400 37.98 -35.77 -16.58
C LYS A 400 37.90 -37.10 -17.33
N LYS A 401 38.77 -37.27 -18.31
CA LYS A 401 38.80 -38.47 -19.15
C LYS A 401 39.02 -39.74 -18.33
N GLU A 402 39.89 -39.71 -17.31
CA GLU A 402 40.13 -40.89 -16.46
C GLU A 402 38.92 -41.27 -15.57
N ARG A 403 37.94 -40.37 -15.42
CA ARG A 403 36.72 -40.63 -14.62
C ARG A 403 35.61 -41.29 -15.43
N GLU A 404 35.71 -41.29 -16.78
CA GLU A 404 34.73 -41.92 -17.67
C GLU A 404 34.62 -43.43 -17.44
N GLU A 405 35.68 -44.08 -16.96
CA GLU A 405 35.71 -45.52 -16.68
C GLU A 405 34.64 -45.96 -15.65
N PHE A 406 34.21 -45.05 -14.77
CA PHE A 406 33.25 -45.35 -13.70
C PHE A 406 32.06 -44.37 -13.63
N THR A 407 32.02 -43.35 -14.50
CA THR A 407 31.06 -42.24 -14.41
C THR A 407 30.42 -41.90 -15.75
N LEU A 408 29.08 -41.80 -15.76
CA LEU A 408 28.30 -41.10 -16.79
C LEU A 408 28.08 -39.66 -16.34
N PHE A 409 28.58 -38.72 -17.12
CA PHE A 409 28.52 -37.29 -16.83
C PHE A 409 27.29 -36.64 -17.44
N THR A 410 26.49 -35.98 -16.61
CA THR A 410 25.48 -35.04 -17.10
C THR A 410 26.13 -33.84 -17.81
N LYS A 411 25.35 -33.08 -18.58
CA LYS A 411 25.75 -31.73 -19.01
C LYS A 411 26.09 -30.87 -17.77
N PRO A 412 27.04 -29.93 -17.89
CA PRO A 412 27.39 -29.08 -16.75
C PRO A 412 26.18 -28.23 -16.37
N TYR A 413 25.82 -28.28 -15.09
CA TYR A 413 24.73 -27.45 -14.56
C TYR A 413 25.22 -26.07 -14.15
N TYR A 414 26.53 -25.90 -13.95
CA TYR A 414 27.14 -24.61 -13.69
C TYR A 414 28.64 -24.63 -14.07
N GLU A 415 29.18 -23.50 -14.52
CA GLU A 415 30.60 -23.34 -14.82
C GLU A 415 31.18 -22.17 -14.02
N ILE A 416 32.31 -22.39 -13.36
CA ILE A 416 32.93 -21.41 -12.46
C ILE A 416 34.36 -21.11 -12.91
N PRO A 417 34.79 -19.84 -12.99
CA PRO A 417 36.19 -19.53 -13.22
C PRO A 417 37.07 -20.02 -12.06
N THR A 418 38.17 -20.68 -12.39
CA THR A 418 39.21 -21.06 -11.44
C THR A 418 40.18 -19.89 -11.31
N LEU A 419 40.38 -19.35 -10.10
CA LEU A 419 41.21 -18.18 -9.88
C LEU A 419 42.50 -18.51 -9.15
N ILE A 420 43.46 -17.60 -9.30
CA ILE A 420 44.74 -17.58 -8.61
C ILE A 420 44.62 -16.61 -7.43
N PHE A 421 44.84 -17.14 -6.23
CA PHE A 421 44.88 -16.40 -4.99
C PHE A 421 46.30 -16.30 -4.47
N VAL A 422 46.66 -15.12 -3.98
CA VAL A 422 47.96 -14.84 -3.35
C VAL A 422 47.75 -14.01 -2.09
N ARG A 423 48.83 -13.78 -1.35
CA ARG A 423 48.83 -12.79 -0.27
C ARG A 423 48.91 -11.35 -0.82
N ASP A 424 48.47 -10.38 -0.04
CA ASP A 424 48.53 -8.96 -0.39
C ASP A 424 49.94 -8.40 -0.60
N ASP A 425 50.95 -9.05 -0.03
CA ASP A 425 52.36 -8.74 -0.21
C ASP A 425 53.02 -9.42 -1.43
N PHE A 426 52.27 -10.19 -2.22
CA PHE A 426 52.78 -10.83 -3.43
C PHE A 426 53.01 -9.82 -4.56
N LYS A 427 54.27 -9.59 -4.91
CA LYS A 427 54.69 -8.61 -5.94
C LYS A 427 54.99 -9.26 -7.29
N ASP A 428 54.93 -8.45 -8.35
CA ASP A 428 55.45 -8.77 -9.69
C ASP A 428 54.82 -9.99 -10.38
N TYR A 429 53.50 -10.19 -10.22
CA TYR A 429 52.77 -11.22 -10.96
C TYR A 429 52.81 -10.95 -12.48
N LYS A 430 53.32 -11.93 -13.22
CA LYS A 430 53.50 -11.97 -14.68
C LYS A 430 52.88 -13.24 -15.28
N GLY A 431 51.72 -13.67 -14.77
CA GLY A 431 51.10 -14.93 -15.18
C GLY A 431 51.78 -16.17 -14.61
N ILE A 432 51.64 -17.30 -15.29
CA ILE A 432 52.15 -18.63 -14.86
C ILE A 432 53.67 -18.63 -14.64
N GLU A 433 54.45 -17.78 -15.32
CA GLU A 433 55.89 -17.65 -15.07
C GLU A 433 56.22 -17.31 -13.61
N SER A 434 55.31 -16.63 -12.91
CA SER A 434 55.46 -16.27 -11.50
C SER A 434 55.32 -17.44 -10.53
N PHE A 435 54.92 -18.62 -11.03
CA PHE A 435 54.79 -19.83 -10.20
C PHE A 435 56.14 -20.50 -9.98
N LYS A 436 57.14 -20.21 -10.81
CA LYS A 436 58.46 -20.85 -10.72
C LYS A 436 59.13 -20.54 -9.38
N GLY A 437 59.54 -21.58 -8.67
CA GLY A 437 60.15 -21.53 -7.34
C GLY A 437 59.13 -21.27 -6.21
N LYS A 438 57.83 -21.36 -6.49
CA LYS A 438 56.74 -21.10 -5.53
C LYS A 438 56.03 -22.38 -5.09
N LYS A 439 55.52 -22.35 -3.87
CA LYS A 439 54.61 -23.36 -3.33
C LYS A 439 53.19 -23.08 -3.80
N VAL A 440 52.65 -23.96 -4.64
CA VAL A 440 51.33 -23.82 -5.24
C VAL A 440 50.37 -24.80 -4.57
N GLY A 441 49.42 -24.27 -3.81
CA GLY A 441 48.38 -25.03 -3.14
C GLY A 441 47.19 -25.32 -4.04
N ILE A 442 46.76 -26.58 -4.05
CA ILE A 442 45.52 -27.05 -4.65
C ILE A 442 44.77 -27.96 -3.69
N GLN A 443 43.47 -28.19 -3.93
CA GLN A 443 42.76 -29.28 -3.26
C GLN A 443 43.17 -30.63 -3.88
N LYS A 444 43.43 -31.63 -3.05
CA LYS A 444 43.80 -32.97 -3.49
C LYS A 444 42.72 -33.62 -4.36
N ASN A 445 43.11 -34.29 -5.44
CA ASN A 445 42.21 -34.89 -6.44
C ASN A 445 41.25 -33.90 -7.13
N ILE A 446 41.54 -32.59 -7.09
CA ILE A 446 40.79 -31.60 -7.89
C ILE A 446 41.05 -31.82 -9.37
N PHE A 447 40.12 -31.38 -10.22
CA PHE A 447 40.14 -31.73 -11.64
C PHE A 447 41.41 -31.23 -12.34
N TYR A 448 41.96 -30.07 -11.96
CA TYR A 448 43.19 -29.52 -12.55
C TYR A 448 44.50 -29.96 -11.88
N ALA A 449 44.48 -30.93 -10.96
CA ALA A 449 45.66 -31.29 -10.19
C ALA A 449 46.86 -31.72 -11.06
N LYS A 450 46.58 -32.53 -12.08
CA LYS A 450 47.59 -33.02 -13.02
C LYS A 450 48.22 -31.88 -13.81
N GLU A 451 47.39 -31.01 -14.39
CA GLU A 451 47.86 -29.90 -15.23
C GLU A 451 48.65 -28.86 -14.44
N VAL A 452 48.28 -28.60 -13.19
CA VAL A 452 49.08 -27.73 -12.31
C VAL A 452 50.39 -28.41 -11.92
N GLY A 453 50.38 -29.71 -11.64
CA GLY A 453 51.60 -30.47 -11.33
C GLY A 453 52.60 -30.60 -12.48
N GLU A 454 52.17 -30.41 -13.72
CA GLU A 454 53.02 -30.39 -14.92
C GLU A 454 53.71 -29.03 -15.14
N ILE A 455 53.38 -27.98 -14.37
CA ILE A 455 54.04 -26.68 -14.47
C ILE A 455 55.49 -26.81 -13.98
N GLU A 456 56.45 -26.51 -14.85
CA GLU A 456 57.87 -26.63 -14.51
C GLU A 456 58.30 -25.70 -13.38
N GLY A 457 58.99 -26.26 -12.39
CA GLY A 457 59.68 -25.52 -11.34
C GLY A 457 58.79 -25.05 -10.19
N ILE A 458 57.57 -25.59 -10.02
CA ILE A 458 56.74 -25.34 -8.84
C ILE A 458 56.95 -26.41 -7.75
N GLU A 459 56.61 -26.09 -6.51
CA GLU A 459 56.39 -27.09 -5.44
C GLU A 459 54.87 -27.24 -5.23
N LEU A 460 54.29 -28.33 -5.72
CA LEU A 460 52.84 -28.57 -5.58
C LEU A 460 52.50 -29.04 -4.16
N VAL A 461 51.54 -28.38 -3.52
CA VAL A 461 51.04 -28.73 -2.19
C VAL A 461 49.57 -29.10 -2.29
N GLU A 462 49.28 -30.39 -2.13
CA GLU A 462 47.90 -30.89 -2.10
C GLU A 462 47.32 -30.81 -0.68
N ASN A 463 46.17 -30.14 -0.55
CA ASN A 463 45.48 -29.95 0.73
C ASN A 463 44.25 -30.84 0.80
N GLU A 464 43.96 -31.41 1.98
CA GLU A 464 42.83 -32.32 2.20
C GLU A 464 41.50 -31.53 2.25
N SER A 465 41.52 -30.27 2.68
CA SER A 465 40.36 -29.39 2.72
C SER A 465 40.63 -28.00 2.16
N ILE A 466 39.57 -27.32 1.70
CA ILE A 466 39.66 -25.95 1.16
C ILE A 466 40.02 -24.96 2.28
N GLU A 467 39.54 -25.19 3.49
CA GLU A 467 39.86 -24.36 4.66
C GLU A 467 41.35 -24.43 5.03
N GLU A 468 41.94 -25.63 4.97
CA GLU A 468 43.38 -25.83 5.18
C GLU A 468 44.21 -25.06 4.15
N MET A 469 43.83 -25.13 2.88
CA MET A 469 44.52 -24.40 1.79
C MET A 469 44.44 -22.88 1.99
N ALA A 470 43.26 -22.35 2.34
CA ALA A 470 43.08 -20.91 2.60
C ALA A 470 43.97 -20.44 3.77
N LYS A 471 44.00 -21.21 4.88
CA LYS A 471 44.88 -20.93 6.03
C LYS A 471 46.36 -21.05 5.65
N ALA A 472 46.73 -22.05 4.85
CA ALA A 472 48.10 -22.24 4.39
C ALA A 472 48.59 -21.03 3.58
N LEU A 473 47.75 -20.47 2.71
CA LEU A 473 48.10 -19.27 1.93
C LEU A 473 48.24 -18.05 2.83
N SER A 474 47.24 -17.78 3.67
CA SER A 474 47.26 -16.63 4.60
C SER A 474 48.48 -16.65 5.53
N TYR A 475 48.86 -17.83 6.04
CA TYR A 475 50.01 -18.01 6.93
C TYR A 475 51.36 -18.12 6.19
N GLY A 476 51.39 -18.03 4.86
CA GLY A 476 52.62 -18.11 4.06
C GLY A 476 53.26 -19.51 4.03
N LYS A 477 52.50 -20.57 4.28
CA LYS A 477 52.95 -21.96 4.07
C LYS A 477 52.97 -22.35 2.59
N ILE A 478 52.08 -21.72 1.82
CA ILE A 478 52.07 -21.73 0.35
C ILE A 478 52.10 -20.29 -0.16
N ASP A 479 52.64 -20.08 -1.35
CA ASP A 479 52.76 -18.76 -1.97
C ASP A 479 51.52 -18.43 -2.82
N ILE A 480 50.93 -19.44 -3.43
CA ILE A 480 49.82 -19.33 -4.37
C ILE A 480 48.79 -20.40 -4.03
N ALA A 481 47.50 -20.06 -4.05
CA ALA A 481 46.41 -21.04 -3.98
C ALA A 481 45.53 -20.94 -5.22
N ILE A 482 45.14 -22.08 -5.79
CA ILE A 482 44.26 -22.13 -6.96
C ILE A 482 42.90 -22.68 -6.52
N MET A 483 41.85 -21.88 -6.69
CA MET A 483 40.49 -22.23 -6.30
C MET A 483 39.47 -21.34 -6.99
N ASN A 484 38.21 -21.77 -7.09
CA ASN A 484 37.17 -20.89 -7.58
C ASN A 484 36.88 -19.72 -6.62
N LEU A 485 36.42 -18.59 -7.19
CA LEU A 485 36.27 -17.32 -6.48
C LEU A 485 35.33 -17.39 -5.28
N LEU A 486 34.15 -17.97 -5.49
CA LEU A 486 33.04 -17.92 -4.53
C LEU A 486 33.39 -18.73 -3.28
N THR A 487 33.98 -19.91 -3.48
CA THR A 487 34.37 -20.81 -2.42
C THR A 487 35.55 -20.25 -1.63
N MET A 488 36.59 -19.73 -2.29
CA MET A 488 37.72 -19.13 -1.57
C MET A 488 37.28 -17.89 -0.77
N ASN A 489 36.43 -17.02 -1.34
CA ASN A 489 35.90 -15.86 -0.63
C ASN A 489 35.07 -16.25 0.61
N HIS A 490 34.32 -17.36 0.55
CA HIS A 490 33.62 -17.87 1.72
C HIS A 490 34.60 -18.17 2.85
N TYR A 491 35.71 -18.87 2.58
CA TYR A 491 36.70 -19.22 3.59
C TYR A 491 37.52 -18.02 4.09
N ILE A 492 37.83 -17.06 3.20
CA ILE A 492 38.43 -15.78 3.57
C ILE A 492 37.55 -15.07 4.61
N LYS A 493 36.24 -14.93 4.32
CA LYS A 493 35.29 -14.27 5.23
C LYS A 493 35.11 -15.07 6.53
N LYS A 494 34.86 -16.39 6.42
CA LYS A 494 34.61 -17.28 7.56
C LYS A 494 35.77 -17.28 8.57
N ASN A 495 37.01 -17.19 8.09
CA ASN A 495 38.21 -17.26 8.93
C ASN A 495 38.90 -15.89 9.12
N ALA A 496 38.30 -14.79 8.65
CA ALA A 496 38.86 -13.43 8.73
C ALA A 496 40.28 -13.30 8.12
N LEU A 497 40.55 -13.98 7.00
CA LEU A 497 41.85 -14.00 6.33
C LEU A 497 42.02 -12.78 5.39
N SER A 498 42.13 -11.59 5.99
CA SER A 498 42.11 -10.31 5.26
C SER A 498 43.32 -10.06 4.33
N ASN A 499 44.40 -10.82 4.46
CA ASN A 499 45.64 -10.65 3.71
C ASN A 499 45.70 -11.49 2.41
N MET A 500 44.56 -11.86 1.84
CA MET A 500 44.46 -12.69 0.64
C MET A 500 43.72 -11.96 -0.48
N LEU A 501 44.19 -12.13 -1.71
CA LEU A 501 43.66 -11.48 -2.90
C LEU A 501 43.55 -12.45 -4.08
N ALA A 502 42.46 -12.36 -4.83
CA ALA A 502 42.37 -12.96 -6.15
C ALA A 502 43.04 -12.03 -7.17
N ILE A 503 44.00 -12.54 -7.94
CA ILE A 503 44.83 -11.73 -8.83
C ILE A 503 44.62 -11.99 -10.32
N ASP A 504 44.21 -13.21 -10.70
CA ASP A 504 44.00 -13.57 -12.11
C ASP A 504 43.17 -14.86 -12.25
N GLU A 505 42.66 -15.14 -13.45
CA GLU A 505 42.05 -16.43 -13.81
C GLU A 505 43.13 -17.43 -14.23
N LEU A 506 43.00 -18.68 -13.80
CA LEU A 506 43.92 -19.75 -14.21
C LEU A 506 43.67 -20.08 -15.69
N ASN A 507 44.65 -19.84 -16.54
CA ASN A 507 44.57 -20.12 -17.96
C ASN A 507 45.63 -21.16 -18.37
N LEU A 508 45.23 -22.44 -18.39
CA LEU A 508 46.06 -23.55 -18.90
C LEU A 508 45.37 -24.15 -20.13
N LYS A 509 46.17 -24.68 -21.08
CA LYS A 509 45.66 -25.18 -22.39
C LYS A 509 44.47 -26.16 -22.29
N THR A 510 44.37 -26.90 -21.19
CA THR A 510 43.33 -27.93 -20.94
C THR A 510 42.49 -27.67 -19.69
N VAL A 511 42.71 -26.54 -18.99
CA VAL A 511 41.96 -26.16 -17.78
C VAL A 511 41.56 -24.69 -17.90
N ASN A 512 40.26 -24.46 -18.09
CA ASN A 512 39.70 -23.10 -18.13
C ASN A 512 38.72 -22.86 -16.98
N ARG A 513 37.69 -23.71 -16.84
CA ARG A 513 36.61 -23.53 -15.86
C ARG A 513 36.27 -24.82 -15.16
N GLU A 514 35.85 -24.70 -13.91
CA GLU A 514 35.29 -25.78 -13.13
C GLU A 514 33.85 -26.03 -13.59
N ASP A 515 33.62 -27.15 -14.28
CA ASP A 515 32.33 -27.52 -14.85
C ASP A 515 31.57 -28.46 -13.92
N LEU A 516 30.72 -27.90 -13.05
CA LEU A 516 29.98 -28.69 -12.08
C LEU A 516 28.93 -29.57 -12.77
N ARG A 517 29.03 -30.89 -12.56
CA ARG A 517 28.10 -31.90 -13.10
C ARG A 517 27.63 -32.83 -12.00
N PHE A 518 26.54 -33.54 -12.29
CA PHE A 518 26.25 -34.81 -11.62
C PHE A 518 26.94 -35.95 -12.37
N GLY A 519 27.63 -36.80 -11.62
CA GLY A 519 28.15 -38.08 -12.08
C GLY A 519 27.23 -39.20 -11.63
N VAL A 520 26.85 -40.08 -12.55
CA VAL A 520 26.05 -41.28 -12.26
C VAL A 520 26.92 -42.51 -12.52
N ASN A 521 26.83 -43.56 -11.70
CA ASN A 521 27.63 -44.76 -11.95
C ASN A 521 27.36 -45.33 -13.36
N ILE A 522 28.41 -45.83 -14.01
CA ILE A 522 28.35 -46.26 -15.41
C ILE A 522 27.38 -47.42 -15.69
N ASP A 523 27.05 -48.21 -14.66
CA ASP A 523 26.08 -49.30 -14.72
C ASP A 523 24.63 -48.85 -14.50
N GLN A 524 24.37 -47.54 -14.41
CA GLN A 524 23.03 -46.96 -14.22
C GLN A 524 22.62 -46.00 -15.37
N PRO A 525 22.61 -46.44 -16.65
CA PRO A 525 22.32 -45.58 -17.80
C PRO A 525 20.91 -44.97 -17.77
N LEU A 526 19.94 -45.69 -17.18
CA LEU A 526 18.56 -45.21 -17.07
C LEU A 526 18.43 -44.10 -16.03
N LEU A 527 19.16 -44.22 -14.90
CA LEU A 527 19.25 -43.16 -13.90
C LEU A 527 19.95 -41.92 -14.46
N TYR A 528 21.02 -42.12 -15.24
CA TYR A 528 21.68 -41.04 -15.96
C TYR A 528 20.70 -40.31 -16.89
N SER A 529 19.93 -41.03 -17.69
CA SER A 529 18.92 -40.45 -18.59
C SER A 529 17.86 -39.64 -17.82
N ILE A 530 17.37 -40.16 -16.70
CA ILE A 530 16.43 -39.44 -15.82
C ILE A 530 17.05 -38.14 -15.28
N MET A 531 18.29 -38.19 -14.78
CA MET A 531 19.00 -37.02 -14.27
C MET A 531 19.21 -35.96 -15.37
N GLN A 532 19.62 -36.38 -16.57
CA GLN A 532 19.85 -35.49 -17.71
C GLN A 532 18.55 -34.82 -18.17
N LYS A 533 17.47 -35.59 -18.33
CA LYS A 533 16.15 -35.04 -18.71
C LYS A 533 15.57 -34.15 -17.61
N GLY A 534 15.80 -34.49 -16.35
CA GLY A 534 15.42 -33.66 -15.21
C GLY A 534 16.12 -32.30 -15.25
N LEU A 535 17.43 -32.27 -15.54
CA LEU A 535 18.18 -31.02 -15.70
C LEU A 535 17.69 -30.19 -16.89
N GLU A 536 17.43 -30.84 -18.02
CA GLU A 536 16.90 -30.19 -19.24
C GLU A 536 15.47 -29.67 -19.06
N ALA A 537 14.72 -30.26 -18.12
CA ALA A 537 13.39 -29.81 -17.73
C ALA A 537 13.41 -28.56 -16.84
N ILE A 538 14.54 -28.19 -16.22
CA ILE A 538 14.62 -26.97 -15.43
C ILE A 538 14.57 -25.75 -16.36
N SER A 539 13.54 -24.92 -16.19
CA SER A 539 13.30 -23.74 -17.01
C SER A 539 14.36 -22.66 -16.80
N VAL A 540 14.50 -21.75 -17.79
CA VAL A 540 15.41 -20.60 -17.72
C VAL A 540 15.12 -19.72 -16.49
N GLN A 541 13.86 -19.63 -16.05
CA GLN A 541 13.49 -18.83 -14.89
C GLN A 541 13.86 -19.53 -13.57
N GLU A 542 13.70 -20.84 -13.46
CA GLU A 542 14.16 -21.62 -12.31
C GLU A 542 15.69 -21.55 -12.20
N TRP A 543 16.42 -21.69 -13.31
CA TRP A 543 17.87 -21.46 -13.37
C TRP A 543 18.25 -20.06 -12.88
N ARG A 544 17.52 -19.03 -13.32
CA ARG A 544 17.75 -17.65 -12.88
C ARG A 544 17.48 -17.48 -11.38
N ASN A 545 16.42 -18.09 -10.84
CA ASN A 545 16.09 -18.02 -9.41
C ASN A 545 17.15 -18.72 -8.56
N LEU A 546 17.56 -19.94 -8.93
CA LEU A 546 18.64 -20.70 -8.28
C LEU A 546 19.94 -19.88 -8.28
N THR A 547 20.31 -19.37 -9.46
CA THR A 547 21.53 -18.57 -9.61
C THR A 547 21.43 -17.33 -8.75
N ASN A 548 20.32 -16.58 -8.78
CA ASN A 548 20.16 -15.38 -7.95
C ASN A 548 20.19 -15.65 -6.44
N LYS A 549 19.64 -16.79 -6.00
CA LYS A 549 19.56 -17.15 -4.57
C LYS A 549 20.94 -17.48 -4.00
N TRP A 550 21.75 -18.25 -4.71
CA TRP A 550 23.00 -18.80 -4.18
C TRP A 550 24.26 -18.14 -4.72
N ILE A 551 24.20 -17.66 -5.96
CA ILE A 551 25.35 -17.17 -6.73
C ILE A 551 25.22 -15.68 -7.04
N GLY A 552 23.98 -15.18 -7.05
CA GLY A 552 23.59 -13.81 -7.31
C GLY A 552 24.28 -12.90 -6.33
N LEU A 553 25.37 -12.31 -6.79
CA LEU A 553 26.12 -11.35 -6.03
C LEU A 553 25.17 -10.22 -5.62
N ASN A 554 24.90 -10.10 -4.32
CA ASN A 554 24.14 -8.97 -3.79
C ASN A 554 24.73 -7.68 -4.35
N ALA A 555 23.92 -6.69 -4.75
CA ALA A 555 24.45 -5.42 -5.24
C ALA A 555 25.44 -4.74 -4.26
N LYS A 556 25.34 -5.06 -2.96
CA LYS A 556 26.31 -4.74 -1.92
C LYS A 556 27.61 -5.53 -2.03
N GLU A 557 27.56 -6.83 -2.26
CA GLU A 557 28.73 -7.69 -2.46
C GLU A 557 29.36 -7.49 -3.83
N LEU A 558 28.62 -7.18 -4.90
CA LEU A 558 29.16 -6.67 -6.16
C LEU A 558 29.79 -5.30 -6.01
N LYS A 559 29.22 -4.41 -5.19
CA LYS A 559 29.86 -3.12 -4.85
C LYS A 559 31.13 -3.35 -4.06
N GLN A 560 31.16 -4.31 -3.13
CA GLN A 560 32.31 -4.63 -2.28
C GLN A 560 33.38 -5.43 -3.03
N LEU A 561 33.00 -6.43 -3.83
CA LEU A 561 33.87 -7.15 -4.75
C LEU A 561 34.43 -6.23 -5.82
N LYS A 562 33.65 -5.30 -6.39
CA LYS A 562 34.18 -4.22 -7.26
C LYS A 562 34.96 -3.16 -6.48
N LYS A 563 34.91 -3.12 -5.15
CA LYS A 563 35.73 -2.23 -4.30
C LYS A 563 37.05 -2.90 -3.92
N GLU A 564 37.02 -4.21 -3.69
CA GLU A 564 38.16 -5.05 -3.26
C GLU A 564 38.98 -5.52 -4.47
N THR A 565 38.35 -5.87 -5.61
CA THR A 565 39.07 -6.01 -6.90
C THR A 565 39.52 -4.67 -7.49
N LYS A 566 39.02 -3.54 -7.00
CA LYS A 566 39.50 -2.19 -7.38
C LYS A 566 40.78 -1.76 -6.68
N ILE A 567 41.29 -2.54 -5.72
CA ILE A 567 42.51 -2.14 -4.99
C ILE A 567 43.79 -2.56 -5.72
N TYR A 568 43.73 -3.41 -6.77
CA TYR A 568 44.91 -3.77 -7.57
C TYR A 568 44.90 -3.42 -9.06
N ASN A 569 43.78 -2.93 -9.62
CA ASN A 569 43.82 -2.27 -10.93
C ASN A 569 43.57 -0.78 -10.76
N ASN A 570 44.62 -0.08 -10.31
CA ASN A 570 44.65 1.37 -10.26
C ASN A 570 44.71 2.03 -11.65
N ASP A 571 44.51 1.25 -12.72
CA ASP A 571 44.48 1.70 -14.09
C ASP A 571 43.22 1.18 -14.80
N LEU A 572 42.28 2.10 -15.05
CA LEU A 572 41.09 1.87 -15.90
C LEU A 572 41.46 1.33 -17.29
N LEU A 573 42.70 1.60 -17.73
CA LEU A 573 43.23 1.36 -19.06
C LEU A 573 44.40 0.39 -18.99
N THR A 574 44.53 -0.48 -19.98
CA THR A 574 45.70 -1.34 -20.14
C THR A 574 46.96 -0.51 -20.42
N LYS A 575 48.15 -1.10 -20.27
CA LYS A 575 49.40 -0.42 -20.64
C LYS A 575 49.39 -0.01 -22.12
N GLU A 576 48.89 -0.87 -23.00
CA GLU A 576 48.74 -0.60 -24.44
C GLU A 576 47.80 0.58 -24.72
N GLU A 577 46.65 0.64 -24.03
CA GLU A 577 45.69 1.74 -24.15
C GLU A 577 46.28 3.07 -23.66
N LYS A 578 47.07 3.04 -22.57
CA LYS A 578 47.79 4.21 -22.08
C LYS A 578 48.87 4.68 -23.05
N GLU A 579 49.64 3.76 -23.62
CA GLU A 579 50.63 4.08 -24.64
C GLU A 579 49.99 4.67 -25.90
N TYR A 580 48.86 4.10 -26.32
CA TYR A 580 48.04 4.66 -27.41
C TYR A 580 47.61 6.10 -27.11
N LEU A 581 47.08 6.37 -25.91
CA LEU A 581 46.71 7.73 -25.51
C LEU A 581 47.91 8.67 -25.39
N ASN A 582 49.07 8.19 -24.95
CA ASN A 582 50.29 8.99 -24.85
C ASN A 582 50.82 9.42 -26.23
N LYS A 583 50.62 8.61 -27.28
CA LYS A 583 51.00 8.93 -28.67
C LYS A 583 50.10 10.00 -29.30
N LYS A 584 48.86 10.16 -28.83
CA LYS A 584 47.94 11.21 -29.30
C LYS A 584 48.23 12.50 -28.53
N ASN A 585 48.28 13.68 -29.14
CA ASN A 585 48.47 14.92 -28.38
C ASN A 585 47.19 15.32 -27.61
N GLU A 586 46.06 15.33 -28.31
CA GLU A 586 44.72 15.57 -27.78
C GLU A 586 43.72 14.70 -28.55
N LEU A 587 42.53 14.50 -27.97
CA LEU A 587 41.40 13.88 -28.66
C LEU A 587 40.43 14.97 -29.10
N LYS A 588 39.86 14.85 -30.29
CA LYS A 588 38.92 15.82 -30.84
C LYS A 588 37.49 15.29 -30.81
N ILE A 589 36.58 16.11 -30.32
CA ILE A 589 35.15 15.79 -30.22
C ILE A 589 34.30 16.74 -31.07
N CYS A 590 33.39 16.17 -31.84
CA CYS A 590 32.28 16.90 -32.46
C CYS A 590 31.02 16.73 -31.61
N VAL A 591 30.24 17.79 -31.46
CA VAL A 591 28.99 17.81 -30.69
C VAL A 591 27.84 18.32 -31.54
N SER A 592 26.60 18.23 -31.07
CA SER A 592 25.50 19.00 -31.65
C SER A 592 25.56 20.47 -31.17
N PRO A 593 25.75 21.47 -32.06
CA PRO A 593 26.03 22.84 -31.63
C PRO A 593 24.81 23.61 -31.12
N LYS A 594 23.58 23.12 -31.34
CA LYS A 594 22.33 23.82 -31.01
C LYS A 594 21.25 22.87 -30.44
N TRP A 595 21.61 22.02 -29.48
CA TRP A 595 20.72 20.98 -28.95
C TRP A 595 20.63 20.98 -27.42
N MET A 596 20.34 22.14 -26.86
CA MET A 596 20.10 22.28 -25.42
C MET A 596 18.83 21.51 -24.99
N PRO A 597 18.80 20.92 -23.78
CA PRO A 597 19.84 20.98 -22.74
C PRO A 597 20.92 19.88 -22.84
N PHE A 598 20.91 19.05 -23.89
CA PHE A 598 21.86 17.95 -24.04
C PHE A 598 23.26 18.46 -24.36
N GLU A 599 23.42 19.26 -25.40
CA GLU A 599 24.69 19.91 -25.72
C GLU A 599 24.51 21.08 -26.69
N ALA A 600 25.37 22.08 -26.57
CA ALA A 600 25.47 23.19 -27.52
C ALA A 600 26.86 23.82 -27.50
N ILE A 601 27.13 24.69 -28.47
CA ILE A 601 28.27 25.59 -28.47
C ILE A 601 27.74 27.01 -28.18
N ASP A 602 28.22 27.62 -27.10
CA ASP A 602 27.81 28.98 -26.73
C ASP A 602 28.46 30.06 -27.61
N GLU A 603 28.06 31.32 -27.41
CA GLU A 603 28.59 32.48 -28.15
C GLU A 603 30.10 32.68 -27.95
N ASN A 604 30.65 32.19 -26.84
CA ASN A 604 32.08 32.21 -26.54
C ASN A 604 32.84 31.01 -27.14
N ASN A 605 32.19 30.24 -28.02
CA ASN A 605 32.71 29.01 -28.63
C ASN A 605 33.06 27.90 -27.62
N LYS A 606 32.36 27.82 -26.49
CA LYS A 606 32.54 26.77 -25.48
C LYS A 606 31.43 25.73 -25.58
N HIS A 607 31.80 24.47 -25.37
CA HIS A 607 30.84 23.38 -25.22
C HIS A 607 30.09 23.55 -23.89
N ILE A 608 28.76 23.53 -23.94
CA ILE A 608 27.85 23.59 -22.79
C ILE A 608 26.81 22.45 -22.85
N GLY A 609 26.11 22.18 -21.74
CA GLY A 609 25.07 21.15 -21.63
C GLY A 609 25.54 19.86 -20.95
N MET A 610 24.69 18.84 -20.95
CA MET A 610 24.99 17.51 -20.40
C MET A 610 26.21 16.85 -21.07
N GLY A 611 26.40 17.04 -22.38
CA GLY A 611 27.53 16.54 -23.14
C GLY A 611 28.86 17.02 -22.58
N LEU A 612 28.94 18.27 -22.12
CA LEU A 612 30.12 18.83 -21.46
C LEU A 612 30.45 18.06 -20.19
N ASP A 613 29.47 17.90 -19.29
CA ASP A 613 29.68 17.25 -17.99
C ASP A 613 30.14 15.79 -18.17
N ILE A 614 29.60 15.09 -19.16
CA ILE A 614 30.00 13.72 -19.49
C ILE A 614 31.41 13.70 -20.10
N LYS A 615 31.71 14.62 -21.03
CA LYS A 615 33.04 14.77 -21.64
C LYS A 615 34.12 15.02 -20.58
N GLU A 616 33.86 15.84 -19.56
CA GLU A 616 34.79 16.08 -18.44
C GLU A 616 35.03 14.82 -17.60
N ILE A 617 33.98 14.04 -17.34
CA ILE A 617 34.11 12.75 -16.63
C ILE A 617 34.96 11.77 -17.45
N ILE A 618 34.70 11.65 -18.76
CA ILE A 618 35.48 10.79 -19.65
C ILE A 618 36.94 11.25 -19.68
N SER A 619 37.18 12.54 -19.92
CA SER A 619 38.51 13.15 -19.98
C SER A 619 39.32 12.90 -18.71
N LYS A 620 38.70 13.04 -17.54
CA LYS A 620 39.31 12.74 -16.23
C LYS A 620 39.63 11.25 -16.06
N LYS A 621 38.71 10.37 -16.45
CA LYS A 621 38.87 8.91 -16.31
C LYS A 621 40.00 8.35 -17.17
N ILE A 622 40.18 8.89 -18.37
CA ILE A 622 41.24 8.45 -19.29
C ILE A 622 42.51 9.30 -19.20
N SER A 623 42.52 10.31 -18.31
CA SER A 623 43.62 11.27 -18.15
C SER A 623 44.08 11.91 -19.47
N LYS A 624 43.15 12.20 -20.39
CA LYS A 624 43.44 12.79 -21.69
C LYS A 624 42.52 13.96 -21.98
N LYS A 625 43.11 15.06 -22.47
CA LYS A 625 42.35 16.25 -22.88
C LYS A 625 41.50 15.95 -24.12
N ILE A 626 40.23 16.29 -24.04
CA ILE A 626 39.27 16.21 -25.16
C ILE A 626 38.90 17.63 -25.58
N THR A 627 39.30 18.02 -26.78
CA THR A 627 39.14 19.37 -27.35
C THR A 627 37.98 19.39 -28.35
N LEU A 628 37.14 20.41 -28.25
CA LEU A 628 35.99 20.61 -29.14
C LEU A 628 36.44 21.01 -30.55
N VAL A 629 35.89 20.35 -31.57
CA VAL A 629 35.91 20.82 -32.96
C VAL A 629 34.69 21.69 -33.19
N LYS A 630 34.93 22.93 -33.59
CA LYS A 630 33.87 23.93 -33.79
C LYS A 630 33.09 23.62 -35.07
N THR A 631 31.78 23.59 -34.95
CA THR A 631 30.82 23.38 -36.04
C THR A 631 29.59 24.24 -35.82
N ASN A 632 28.88 24.61 -36.88
CA ASN A 632 27.73 25.53 -36.84
C ASN A 632 26.38 24.81 -36.93
N SER A 633 26.37 23.56 -37.41
CA SER A 633 25.18 22.72 -37.53
C SER A 633 25.49 21.25 -37.23
N TRP A 634 24.45 20.46 -36.98
CA TRP A 634 24.58 19.02 -36.80
C TRP A 634 25.18 18.33 -38.05
N GLU A 635 24.76 18.75 -39.24
CA GLU A 635 25.30 18.28 -40.52
C GLU A 635 26.82 18.54 -40.64
N GLU A 636 27.29 19.70 -40.19
CA GLU A 636 28.72 20.01 -40.18
C GLU A 636 29.51 19.14 -39.19
N SER A 637 28.91 18.81 -38.04
CA SER A 637 29.47 17.84 -37.07
C SER A 637 29.59 16.44 -37.66
N LEU A 638 28.55 15.95 -38.34
CA LEU A 638 28.58 14.66 -39.03
C LEU A 638 29.64 14.63 -40.14
N ASN A 639 29.68 15.66 -40.98
CA ASN A 639 30.69 15.78 -42.04
C ASN A 639 32.11 15.87 -41.48
N SER A 640 32.29 16.54 -40.34
CA SER A 640 33.58 16.61 -39.66
C SER A 640 34.02 15.25 -39.12
N ALA A 641 33.11 14.47 -38.53
CA ALA A 641 33.39 13.10 -38.09
C ALA A 641 33.71 12.16 -39.28
N LYS A 642 32.91 12.23 -40.35
CA LYS A 642 33.10 11.43 -41.59
C LYS A 642 34.44 11.73 -42.27
N ASN A 643 34.85 12.99 -42.28
CA ASN A 643 36.16 13.43 -42.79
C ASN A 643 37.29 13.33 -41.75
N LYS A 644 37.06 12.62 -40.63
CA LYS A 644 38.03 12.37 -39.56
C LYS A 644 38.65 13.62 -38.93
N LYS A 645 37.93 14.75 -38.93
CA LYS A 645 38.34 15.98 -38.23
C LYS A 645 38.18 15.88 -36.71
N CYS A 646 37.31 14.98 -36.23
CA CYS A 646 37.11 14.63 -34.83
C CYS A 646 36.97 13.11 -34.70
N GLU A 647 37.66 12.51 -33.73
CA GLU A 647 37.60 11.06 -33.51
C GLU A 647 36.35 10.61 -32.75
N ILE A 648 35.73 11.54 -32.01
CA ILE A 648 34.60 11.29 -31.13
C ILE A 648 33.40 12.14 -31.59
N LEU A 649 32.24 11.50 -31.75
CA LEU A 649 30.95 12.16 -31.94
C LEU A 649 30.11 11.98 -30.67
N SER A 650 29.83 13.09 -30.00
CA SER A 650 29.06 13.14 -28.74
C SER A 650 27.59 12.82 -28.96
N LEU A 651 26.97 12.19 -27.96
CA LEU A 651 25.52 12.00 -27.79
C LEU A 651 24.75 11.68 -29.09
N SER A 652 25.30 10.79 -29.91
CA SER A 652 24.70 10.36 -31.17
C SER A 652 24.02 9.01 -31.03
N LYS A 653 22.83 8.87 -31.63
CA LYS A 653 22.19 7.57 -31.84
C LYS A 653 22.91 6.80 -32.94
N LYS A 654 22.99 5.48 -32.78
CA LYS A 654 23.42 4.54 -33.83
C LYS A 654 22.35 4.47 -34.92
N THR A 655 22.72 4.74 -36.16
CA THR A 655 21.89 4.56 -37.36
C THR A 655 22.65 3.76 -38.41
N LYS A 656 21.93 3.28 -39.43
CA LYS A 656 22.53 2.48 -40.51
C LYS A 656 23.63 3.25 -41.24
N GLU A 657 23.38 4.51 -41.61
CA GLU A 657 24.36 5.36 -42.30
C GLU A 657 25.60 5.63 -41.44
N ARG A 658 25.40 5.95 -40.15
CA ARG A 658 26.51 6.31 -39.26
C ARG A 658 27.40 5.12 -38.90
N SER A 659 26.83 3.91 -38.86
CA SER A 659 27.61 2.68 -38.63
C SER A 659 28.60 2.34 -39.74
N GLU A 660 28.53 3.00 -40.91
CA GLU A 660 29.53 2.83 -41.97
C GLU A 660 30.90 3.44 -41.61
N TYR A 661 30.93 4.45 -40.74
CA TYR A 661 32.16 5.16 -40.38
C TYR A 661 32.36 5.33 -38.85
N LEU A 662 31.40 4.95 -38.01
CA LEU A 662 31.49 5.02 -36.54
C LEU A 662 31.15 3.69 -35.85
N ASN A 663 31.93 3.35 -34.82
CA ASN A 663 31.58 2.38 -33.79
C ASN A 663 30.88 3.07 -32.62
N PHE A 664 29.79 2.51 -32.11
CA PHE A 664 28.96 3.13 -31.08
C PHE A 664 29.10 2.42 -29.74
N THR A 665 29.32 3.20 -28.69
CA THR A 665 29.36 2.65 -27.32
C THR A 665 27.97 2.22 -26.85
N ASN A 666 27.93 1.52 -25.72
CA ASN A 666 26.68 1.33 -24.97
C ASN A 666 25.98 2.67 -24.72
N PRO A 667 24.64 2.73 -24.86
CA PRO A 667 23.88 3.97 -24.69
C PRO A 667 23.95 4.46 -23.25
N ILE A 668 24.07 5.78 -23.10
CA ILE A 668 24.13 6.49 -21.82
C ILE A 668 22.72 6.87 -21.36
N TYR A 669 21.89 7.35 -22.28
CA TYR A 669 20.50 7.76 -22.01
C TYR A 669 19.56 7.23 -23.08
N ASN A 670 18.35 6.87 -22.65
CA ASN A 670 17.23 6.54 -23.53
C ASN A 670 16.16 7.63 -23.38
N ILE A 671 15.86 8.36 -24.45
CA ILE A 671 14.99 9.56 -24.42
C ILE A 671 13.87 9.43 -25.46
N PRO A 672 12.60 9.65 -25.10
CA PRO A 672 11.50 9.49 -26.05
C PRO A 672 11.42 10.61 -27.09
N TYR A 673 11.04 10.25 -28.32
CA TYR A 673 10.57 11.22 -29.32
C TYR A 673 9.16 11.68 -28.97
N VAL A 674 8.92 12.99 -29.07
CA VAL A 674 7.60 13.59 -28.88
C VAL A 674 7.29 14.55 -30.02
N ILE A 675 6.00 14.82 -30.17
CA ILE A 675 5.48 15.70 -31.22
C ILE A 675 4.92 16.94 -30.56
N VAL A 676 5.41 18.11 -30.98
CA VAL A 676 4.87 19.40 -30.57
C VAL A 676 4.07 20.03 -31.71
N THR A 677 2.90 20.55 -31.38
CA THR A 677 2.02 21.27 -32.29
C THR A 677 1.41 22.48 -31.56
N LYS A 678 0.50 23.20 -32.20
CA LYS A 678 -0.24 24.30 -31.57
C LYS A 678 -1.23 23.81 -30.51
N LYS A 679 -1.50 24.66 -29.52
CA LYS A 679 -2.43 24.37 -28.41
C LYS A 679 -3.86 24.05 -28.84
N ASP A 680 -4.31 24.51 -30.00
CA ASP A 680 -5.65 24.24 -30.55
C ASP A 680 -5.82 22.83 -31.14
N LYS A 681 -4.73 22.06 -31.35
CA LYS A 681 -4.79 20.71 -31.91
C LYS A 681 -5.06 19.66 -30.83
N PHE A 682 -5.78 18.59 -31.17
CA PHE A 682 -6.10 17.53 -30.20
C PHE A 682 -4.86 16.69 -29.84
N PHE A 683 -4.89 16.07 -28.66
CA PHE A 683 -3.92 15.01 -28.33
C PHE A 683 -4.16 13.83 -29.28
N ILE A 684 -3.10 13.15 -29.67
CA ILE A 684 -3.19 12.04 -30.63
C ILE A 684 -2.95 10.71 -29.91
N ASP A 685 -3.85 9.75 -30.14
CA ASP A 685 -3.71 8.40 -29.58
C ASP A 685 -2.67 7.57 -30.38
N SER A 686 -2.49 7.91 -31.67
CA SER A 686 -1.51 7.28 -32.56
C SER A 686 -0.97 8.25 -33.59
N PHE A 687 0.31 8.10 -33.93
CA PHE A 687 0.93 8.84 -35.04
C PHE A 687 0.27 8.54 -36.39
N GLU A 688 -0.37 7.37 -36.53
CA GLU A 688 -1.09 6.96 -37.75
C GLU A 688 -2.20 7.94 -38.15
N GLU A 689 -2.83 8.61 -37.18
CA GLU A 689 -3.93 9.55 -37.43
C GLU A 689 -3.45 10.82 -38.12
N ILE A 690 -2.18 11.17 -37.93
CA ILE A 690 -1.61 12.43 -38.39
C ILE A 690 -0.47 12.25 -39.39
N LYS A 691 -0.12 11.01 -39.77
CA LYS A 691 1.01 10.69 -40.66
C LYS A 691 0.96 11.38 -42.03
N ASN A 692 -0.23 11.74 -42.51
CA ASN A 692 -0.42 12.42 -43.79
C ASN A 692 -0.12 13.93 -43.72
N ASN A 693 0.14 14.47 -42.54
CA ASN A 693 0.51 15.87 -42.36
C ASN A 693 2.01 16.10 -42.61
N LYS A 694 2.39 17.38 -42.72
CA LYS A 694 3.80 17.81 -42.81
C LYS A 694 4.40 17.95 -41.42
N PHE A 695 5.58 17.39 -41.20
CA PHE A 695 6.31 17.50 -39.94
C PHE A 695 7.68 18.12 -40.15
N ALA A 696 8.12 18.97 -39.24
CA ALA A 696 9.48 19.49 -39.24
C ALA A 696 10.40 18.61 -38.38
N VAL A 697 11.60 18.32 -38.89
CA VAL A 697 12.68 17.62 -38.16
C VAL A 697 14.03 18.25 -38.51
N ILE A 698 15.01 18.14 -37.61
CA ILE A 698 16.36 18.62 -37.91
C ILE A 698 16.97 17.77 -39.03
N LYS A 699 17.56 18.43 -40.03
CA LYS A 699 18.23 17.79 -41.15
C LYS A 699 19.36 16.85 -40.68
N SER A 700 19.42 15.65 -41.25
CA SER A 700 20.38 14.59 -40.93
C SER A 700 20.37 14.17 -39.45
N SER A 701 19.26 14.41 -38.75
CA SER A 701 19.07 13.95 -37.38
C SER A 701 18.66 12.47 -37.36
N ALA A 702 18.86 11.79 -36.23
CA ALA A 702 18.43 10.39 -36.12
C ALA A 702 16.90 10.25 -36.21
N VAL A 703 16.16 11.30 -35.82
CA VAL A 703 14.70 11.37 -35.95
C VAL A 703 14.28 11.30 -37.41
N GLU A 704 15.00 11.98 -38.30
CA GLU A 704 14.71 11.94 -39.74
C GLU A 704 14.83 10.50 -40.28
N GLU A 705 15.96 9.85 -40.00
CA GLU A 705 16.22 8.47 -40.45
C GLU A 705 15.20 7.48 -39.86
N ASP A 706 14.94 7.55 -38.56
CA ASP A 706 13.98 6.67 -37.90
C ASP A 706 12.55 6.89 -38.44
N ILE A 707 12.14 8.14 -38.62
CA ILE A 707 10.79 8.42 -39.13
C ILE A 707 10.66 7.93 -40.57
N GLN A 708 11.68 8.09 -41.42
CA GLN A 708 11.65 7.57 -42.78
C GLN A 708 11.65 6.03 -42.81
N GLU A 709 12.31 5.37 -41.87
CA GLU A 709 12.32 3.90 -41.76
C GLU A 709 10.95 3.36 -41.31
N PHE A 710 10.36 3.93 -40.26
CA PHE A 710 9.09 3.47 -39.70
C PHE A 710 7.86 4.00 -40.45
N TYR A 711 7.97 5.16 -41.10
CA TYR A 711 6.89 5.84 -41.82
C TYR A 711 7.35 6.37 -43.20
N PRO A 712 7.61 5.50 -44.20
CA PRO A 712 8.27 5.89 -45.45
C PRO A 712 7.56 6.97 -46.29
N ASN A 713 6.24 7.12 -46.13
CA ASN A 713 5.42 8.03 -46.92
C ASN A 713 5.14 9.38 -46.23
N ILE A 714 5.78 9.63 -45.09
CA ILE A 714 5.55 10.86 -44.33
C ILE A 714 6.18 12.09 -44.99
N GLN A 715 5.50 13.22 -44.93
CA GLN A 715 6.01 14.48 -45.46
C GLN A 715 6.88 15.19 -44.42
N ILE A 716 8.20 15.15 -44.61
CA ILE A 716 9.17 15.79 -43.73
C ILE A 716 9.67 17.10 -44.33
N ILE A 717 9.72 18.16 -43.52
CA ILE A 717 10.41 19.42 -43.79
C ILE A 717 11.68 19.45 -42.95
N GLN A 718 12.83 19.50 -43.61
CA GLN A 718 14.12 19.60 -42.95
C GLN A 718 14.37 21.03 -42.45
N VAL A 719 14.77 21.17 -41.19
CA VAL A 719 15.17 22.45 -40.57
C VAL A 719 16.59 22.39 -40.02
N LYS A 720 17.20 23.55 -39.77
CA LYS A 720 18.59 23.68 -39.27
C LYS A 720 18.67 23.72 -37.74
N SER A 721 17.56 23.99 -37.06
CA SER A 721 17.50 24.12 -35.59
C SER A 721 16.10 23.86 -35.04
N ILE A 722 16.01 23.60 -33.73
CA ILE A 722 14.74 23.45 -33.01
C ILE A 722 13.90 24.73 -33.18
N ASP A 723 14.51 25.91 -32.99
CA ASP A 723 13.83 27.20 -33.08
C ASP A 723 13.16 27.40 -34.45
N GLU A 724 13.84 27.02 -35.54
CA GLU A 724 13.26 27.07 -36.89
C GLU A 724 12.08 26.11 -37.03
N GLY A 725 12.21 24.88 -36.51
CA GLY A 725 11.13 23.88 -36.52
C GLY A 725 9.88 24.34 -35.74
N LEU A 726 10.06 24.86 -34.53
CA LEU A 726 8.98 25.39 -33.70
C LEU A 726 8.31 26.61 -34.35
N ASN A 727 9.09 27.51 -34.96
CA ASN A 727 8.56 28.64 -35.71
C ASN A 727 7.69 28.20 -36.91
N LEU A 728 8.06 27.13 -37.62
CA LEU A 728 7.22 26.59 -38.70
C LEU A 728 5.87 26.08 -38.16
N VAL A 729 5.85 25.50 -36.95
CA VAL A 729 4.62 25.05 -36.27
C VAL A 729 3.77 26.26 -35.88
N GLN A 730 4.34 27.26 -35.19
CA GLN A 730 3.63 28.49 -34.80
C GLN A 730 3.04 29.24 -36.01
N ASN A 731 3.69 29.18 -37.17
CA ASN A 731 3.22 29.84 -38.39
C ASN A 731 2.31 28.95 -39.27
N ASN A 732 1.83 27.80 -38.76
CA ASN A 732 0.98 26.86 -39.50
C ASN A 732 1.59 26.33 -40.81
N LYS A 733 2.93 26.38 -40.97
CA LYS A 733 3.61 25.88 -42.19
C LYS A 733 3.79 24.35 -42.16
N VAL A 734 3.85 23.78 -40.96
CA VAL A 734 3.87 22.34 -40.70
C VAL A 734 2.87 22.03 -39.58
N TYR A 735 2.41 20.79 -39.51
CA TYR A 735 1.48 20.33 -38.48
C TYR A 735 2.17 20.17 -37.12
N GLY A 736 3.40 19.66 -37.11
CA GLY A 736 4.15 19.47 -35.87
C GLY A 736 5.65 19.39 -36.08
N TYR A 737 6.40 19.57 -35.00
CA TYR A 737 7.84 19.36 -34.93
C TYR A 737 8.14 18.14 -34.07
N ILE A 738 9.15 17.35 -34.43
CA ILE A 738 9.47 16.09 -33.76
C ILE A 738 10.92 16.10 -33.26
N ASP A 739 11.08 15.92 -31.95
CA ASP A 739 12.38 15.87 -31.25
C ASP A 739 12.13 15.30 -29.83
N SER A 740 13.10 15.43 -28.92
CA SER A 740 12.94 15.04 -27.53
C SER A 740 12.05 16.01 -26.75
N ARG A 741 11.38 15.49 -25.71
CA ARG A 741 10.62 16.32 -24.77
C ARG A 741 11.47 17.39 -24.09
N SER A 742 12.70 17.05 -23.70
CA SER A 742 13.57 17.95 -22.93
C SER A 742 14.07 19.12 -23.79
N SER A 743 14.48 18.85 -25.03
CA SER A 743 14.93 19.88 -25.96
C SER A 743 13.80 20.80 -26.40
N ILE A 744 12.62 20.24 -26.71
CA ILE A 744 11.41 21.02 -27.00
C ILE A 744 11.01 21.87 -25.79
N GLY A 745 10.96 21.28 -24.59
CA GLY A 745 10.61 22.00 -23.37
C GLY A 745 11.54 23.18 -23.09
N TYR A 746 12.85 22.98 -23.23
CA TYR A 746 13.85 24.03 -23.09
C TYR A 746 13.67 25.14 -24.13
N ALA A 747 13.46 24.79 -25.40
CA ALA A 747 13.29 25.76 -26.48
C ALA A 747 11.98 26.56 -26.36
N ILE A 748 10.88 25.92 -25.95
CA ILE A 748 9.60 26.60 -25.69
C ILE A 748 9.76 27.62 -24.57
N ASP A 749 10.40 27.24 -23.46
CA ASP A 749 10.58 28.11 -22.31
C ASP A 749 11.51 29.29 -22.63
N LYS A 750 12.67 29.00 -23.24
CA LYS A 750 13.67 30.01 -23.65
C LYS A 750 13.10 31.05 -24.62
N ASN A 751 12.26 30.62 -25.55
CA ASN A 751 11.73 31.49 -26.60
C ASN A 751 10.28 31.95 -26.33
N GLU A 752 9.75 31.70 -25.13
CA GLU A 752 8.39 32.08 -24.70
C GLU A 752 7.27 31.59 -25.65
N MET A 753 7.45 30.42 -26.29
CA MET A 753 6.52 29.85 -27.28
C MET A 753 5.36 29.09 -26.63
N TYR A 754 4.66 29.75 -25.71
CA TYR A 754 3.63 29.14 -24.89
C TYR A 754 2.33 28.81 -25.64
N ASP A 755 2.19 29.12 -26.92
CA ASP A 755 1.07 28.69 -27.76
C ASP A 755 1.26 27.26 -28.33
N LEU A 756 2.41 26.64 -28.07
CA LEU A 756 2.72 25.26 -28.45
C LEU A 756 2.47 24.27 -27.31
N LYS A 757 2.18 23.01 -27.66
CA LYS A 757 2.04 21.90 -26.72
C LYS A 757 2.51 20.58 -27.32
N ILE A 758 2.94 19.67 -26.44
CA ILE A 758 3.26 18.29 -26.82
C ILE A 758 1.96 17.48 -26.88
N ILE A 759 1.71 16.78 -27.99
CA ILE A 759 0.45 16.05 -28.25
C ILE A 759 0.59 14.53 -28.31
N GLY A 760 1.81 14.00 -28.18
CA GLY A 760 2.02 12.56 -28.24
C GLY A 760 3.49 12.18 -28.19
N LYS A 761 3.74 10.94 -27.76
CA LYS A 761 5.04 10.26 -27.81
C LYS A 761 5.03 9.27 -28.99
N LEU A 762 6.12 9.21 -29.75
CA LEU A 762 6.31 8.16 -30.76
C LEU A 762 6.81 6.85 -30.11
N PRO A 763 6.51 5.68 -30.70
CA PRO A 763 6.96 4.37 -30.17
C PRO A 763 8.47 4.12 -30.33
N ILE A 764 9.25 5.15 -30.66
CA ILE A 764 10.68 5.09 -30.97
C ILE A 764 11.41 6.06 -30.02
N ASP A 765 12.51 5.61 -29.43
CA ASP A 765 13.33 6.38 -28.49
C ASP A 765 14.73 6.69 -29.07
N TYR A 766 15.33 7.81 -28.63
CA TYR A 766 16.76 8.13 -28.73
C TYR A 766 17.55 7.21 -27.80
N ASN A 767 18.37 6.31 -28.35
CA ASN A 767 19.41 5.62 -27.58
C ASN A 767 20.73 6.37 -27.77
N LEU A 768 21.02 7.34 -26.91
CA LEU A 768 22.18 8.22 -27.07
C LEU A 768 23.46 7.53 -26.64
N SER A 769 24.42 7.41 -27.56
CA SER A 769 25.73 6.82 -27.37
C SER A 769 26.84 7.82 -27.75
N TYR A 770 28.10 7.43 -27.58
CA TYR A 770 29.21 8.10 -28.23
C TYR A 770 29.60 7.30 -29.47
N GLY A 771 29.78 7.99 -30.60
CA GLY A 771 30.32 7.42 -31.82
C GLY A 771 31.83 7.65 -31.89
N ILE A 772 32.60 6.63 -32.24
CA ILE A 772 34.05 6.70 -32.41
C ILE A 772 34.36 6.28 -33.83
N ILE A 773 35.27 6.97 -34.53
CA ILE A 773 35.67 6.59 -35.89
C ILE A 773 36.04 5.10 -35.93
N ASN A 774 35.44 4.34 -36.84
CA ASN A 774 35.60 2.88 -36.90
C ASN A 774 37.05 2.40 -37.14
N THR A 775 37.91 3.26 -37.71
CA THR A 775 39.36 2.99 -37.84
C THR A 775 40.15 3.17 -36.54
N GLU A 776 39.53 3.60 -35.45
CA GLU A 776 40.15 3.85 -34.14
C GLU A 776 39.59 2.88 -33.09
N GLU A 777 39.80 1.57 -33.28
CA GLU A 777 39.28 0.51 -32.41
C GLU A 777 39.79 0.62 -30.96
N GLU A 778 41.06 0.97 -30.79
CA GLU A 778 41.67 1.16 -29.46
C GLU A 778 40.99 2.30 -28.70
N LEU A 779 40.71 3.42 -29.39
CA LEU A 779 39.97 4.54 -28.80
C LEU A 779 38.54 4.14 -28.45
N PHE A 780 37.89 3.33 -29.29
CA PHE A 780 36.55 2.82 -28.99
C PHE A 780 36.54 2.00 -27.69
N ASN A 781 37.50 1.09 -27.51
CA ASN A 781 37.63 0.28 -26.29
C ASN A 781 37.85 1.15 -25.04
N ILE A 782 38.72 2.16 -25.15
CA ILE A 782 39.00 3.13 -24.09
C ILE A 782 37.74 3.91 -23.70
N ILE A 783 37.02 4.48 -24.67
CA ILE A 783 35.81 5.27 -24.42
C ILE A 783 34.68 4.39 -23.91
N GLN A 784 34.55 3.15 -24.40
CA GLN A 784 33.60 2.17 -23.91
C GLN A 784 33.85 1.83 -22.43
N LYS A 785 35.11 1.60 -22.03
CA LYS A 785 35.50 1.40 -20.61
C LYS A 785 35.18 2.63 -19.76
N ALA A 786 35.52 3.82 -20.26
CA ALA A 786 35.21 5.08 -19.59
C ALA A 786 33.71 5.23 -19.33
N ILE A 787 32.87 5.05 -20.36
CA ILE A 787 31.40 5.13 -20.28
C ILE A 787 30.81 4.07 -19.34
N THR A 788 31.27 2.81 -19.43
CA THR A 788 30.80 1.72 -18.56
C THR A 788 31.16 1.99 -17.09
N SER A 789 32.23 2.74 -16.83
CA SER A 789 32.66 3.10 -15.48
C SER A 789 31.93 4.30 -14.87
N ILE A 790 31.09 5.02 -15.64
CA ILE A 790 30.27 6.13 -15.12
C ILE A 790 29.14 5.53 -14.29
N SER A 791 29.12 5.86 -13.00
CA SER A 791 28.12 5.35 -12.05
C SER A 791 26.71 5.86 -12.36
N LYS A 792 25.70 5.14 -11.90
CA LYS A 792 24.30 5.58 -12.04
C LYS A 792 24.09 6.91 -11.30
N GLU A 793 24.69 7.05 -10.13
CA GLU A 793 24.62 8.26 -9.31
C GLU A 793 25.21 9.49 -10.04
N GLU A 794 26.30 9.33 -10.79
CA GLU A 794 26.87 10.39 -11.64
C GLU A 794 25.93 10.76 -12.80
N LYS A 795 25.35 9.77 -13.49
CA LYS A 795 24.38 9.98 -14.59
C LYS A 795 23.14 10.72 -14.09
N ASP A 796 22.55 10.24 -12.99
CA ASP A 796 21.34 10.83 -12.40
C ASP A 796 21.59 12.27 -11.93
N ARG A 797 22.79 12.58 -11.42
CA ARG A 797 23.18 13.96 -11.03
C ARG A 797 23.24 14.89 -12.25
N ILE A 798 23.87 14.47 -13.34
CA ILE A 798 23.95 15.26 -14.57
C ILE A 798 22.55 15.47 -15.16
N PHE A 799 21.74 14.41 -15.22
CA PHE A 799 20.37 14.48 -15.71
C PHE A 799 19.53 15.48 -14.91
N ARG A 800 19.56 15.43 -13.57
CA ARG A 800 18.82 16.38 -12.71
C ARG A 800 19.29 17.82 -12.89
N LYS A 801 20.60 18.06 -13.02
CA LYS A 801 21.16 19.40 -13.20
C LYS A 801 20.60 20.12 -14.44
N TRP A 802 20.35 19.39 -15.52
CA TRP A 802 20.01 19.98 -16.83
C TRP A 802 18.55 19.79 -17.26
N ILE A 803 17.86 18.73 -16.79
CA ILE A 803 16.52 18.35 -17.26
C ILE A 803 15.45 18.51 -16.17
N ALA A 804 15.82 18.61 -14.88
CA ALA A 804 14.83 18.89 -13.85
C ALA A 804 14.30 20.32 -14.02
N VAL A 805 13.03 20.44 -14.40
CA VAL A 805 12.31 21.71 -14.38
C VAL A 805 12.10 22.06 -12.91
N GLU A 806 12.96 22.90 -12.34
CA GLU A 806 12.56 23.69 -11.18
C GLU A 806 11.48 24.65 -11.66
N GLN A 807 10.23 24.23 -11.54
CA GLN A 807 9.12 25.16 -11.68
C GLN A 807 9.29 26.19 -10.57
N GLN A 808 9.72 27.41 -10.92
CA GLN A 808 9.49 28.56 -10.10
C GLN A 808 7.97 28.73 -10.00
N LYS A 809 7.36 28.12 -8.99
CA LYS A 809 6.00 28.43 -8.59
C LYS A 809 6.02 29.91 -8.18
N VAL A 810 5.46 30.77 -9.03
CA VAL A 810 4.94 32.05 -8.57
C VAL A 810 3.79 31.69 -7.63
N THR A 811 4.11 31.56 -6.34
CA THR A 811 3.11 31.18 -5.34
C THR A 811 2.10 32.31 -5.22
N ASP A 812 0.87 32.06 -5.68
CA ASP A 812 -0.25 32.95 -5.41
C ASP A 812 -0.60 32.86 -3.91
N TYR A 813 -0.20 33.89 -3.15
CA TYR A 813 -0.50 34.00 -1.71
C TYR A 813 -1.95 34.42 -1.43
N SER A 814 -2.81 34.61 -2.44
CA SER A 814 -4.20 35.03 -2.25
C SER A 814 -4.98 34.08 -1.33
N LEU A 815 -4.78 32.77 -1.48
CA LEU A 815 -5.41 31.76 -0.62
C LEU A 815 -4.87 31.83 0.81
N VAL A 816 -3.58 32.06 0.99
CA VAL A 816 -2.95 32.21 2.31
C VAL A 816 -3.54 33.41 3.04
N TRP A 817 -3.69 34.55 2.37
CA TRP A 817 -4.34 35.73 2.94
C TRP A 817 -5.82 35.51 3.27
N LYS A 818 -6.57 34.77 2.42
CA LYS A 818 -7.96 34.37 2.72
C LYS A 818 -8.03 33.48 3.95
N VAL A 819 -7.13 32.50 4.09
CA VAL A 819 -7.07 31.62 5.25
C VAL A 819 -6.68 32.38 6.51
N ILE A 820 -5.69 33.28 6.43
CA ILE A 820 -5.31 34.15 7.55
C ILE A 820 -6.49 35.04 7.97
N PHE A 821 -7.23 35.61 7.01
CA PHE A 821 -8.41 36.42 7.31
C PHE A 821 -9.51 35.62 8.01
N VAL A 822 -9.81 34.42 7.51
CA VAL A 822 -10.80 33.52 8.13
C VAL A 822 -10.35 33.06 9.51
N ALA A 823 -9.08 32.67 9.68
CA ALA A 823 -8.52 32.28 10.96
C ALA A 823 -8.55 33.45 11.97
N THR A 824 -8.20 34.66 11.53
CA THR A 824 -8.26 35.87 12.35
C THR A 824 -9.70 36.18 12.76
N PHE A 825 -10.65 36.05 11.83
CA PHE A 825 -12.08 36.21 12.12
C PHE A 825 -12.55 35.22 13.18
N PHE A 826 -12.19 33.93 13.08
CA PHE A 826 -12.54 32.93 14.09
C PHE A 826 -11.86 33.18 15.43
N ILE A 827 -10.59 33.60 15.45
CA ILE A 827 -9.89 33.97 16.68
C ILE A 827 -10.59 35.16 17.35
N LEU A 828 -10.96 36.19 16.60
CA LEU A 828 -11.71 37.33 17.12
C LEU A 828 -13.10 36.93 17.64
N LEU A 829 -13.77 36.01 16.96
CA LEU A 829 -15.04 35.41 17.41
C LEU A 829 -14.86 34.68 18.74
N ILE A 830 -13.83 33.85 18.86
CA ILE A 830 -13.50 33.11 20.09
C ILE A 830 -13.17 34.09 21.23
N VAL A 831 -12.36 35.12 20.97
CA VAL A 831 -12.03 36.17 21.95
C VAL A 831 -13.29 36.92 22.39
N TYR A 832 -14.14 37.31 21.43
CA TYR A 832 -15.41 37.97 21.72
C TYR A 832 -16.33 37.09 22.58
N TRP A 833 -16.48 35.80 22.25
CA TRP A 833 -17.27 34.86 23.04
C TRP A 833 -16.69 34.66 24.43
N ASN A 834 -15.37 34.57 24.58
CA ASN A 834 -14.72 34.46 25.88
C ASN A 834 -14.96 35.70 26.74
N ILE A 835 -14.91 36.90 26.16
CA ILE A 835 -15.24 38.15 26.88
C ILE A 835 -16.72 38.16 27.29
N LYS A 836 -17.63 37.74 26.39
CA LYS A 836 -19.07 37.65 26.68
C LYS A 836 -19.37 36.64 27.79
N LEU A 837 -18.76 35.45 27.73
CA LEU A 837 -18.90 34.40 28.75
C LEU A 837 -18.36 34.86 30.10
N TYR A 838 -17.23 35.57 30.11
CA TYR A 838 -16.65 36.11 31.34
C TYR A 838 -17.59 37.13 32.00
N LYS A 839 -18.20 38.05 31.22
CA LYS A 839 -19.19 39.00 31.73
C LYS A 839 -20.46 38.31 32.26
N ALA A 840 -21.01 37.35 31.51
CA ALA A 840 -22.18 36.59 31.94
C ALA A 840 -21.92 35.84 33.26
N LYS A 841 -20.72 35.27 33.43
CA LYS A 841 -20.31 34.62 34.67
C LYS A 841 -20.33 35.58 35.87
N GLN A 842 -19.83 36.80 35.70
CA GLN A 842 -19.86 37.81 36.78
C GLN A 842 -21.28 38.22 37.17
N GLU A 843 -22.19 38.34 36.19
CA GLU A 843 -23.60 38.65 36.48
C GLU A 843 -24.30 37.52 37.25
N ILE A 844 -24.01 36.27 36.88
CA ILE A 844 -24.52 35.10 37.59
C ILE A 844 -24.00 35.06 39.03
N GLU A 845 -22.72 35.33 39.26
CA GLU A 845 -22.15 35.39 40.63
C GLU A 845 -22.81 36.48 41.48
N LYS A 846 -23.03 37.68 40.93
CA LYS A 846 -23.76 38.77 41.63
C LYS A 846 -25.20 38.37 41.95
N THR A 847 -25.89 37.75 41.01
CA THR A 847 -27.28 37.31 41.17
C THR A 847 -27.38 36.22 42.25
N ASN A 848 -26.44 35.28 42.30
CA ASN A 848 -26.40 34.23 43.33
C ASN A 848 -26.17 34.79 44.74
N ILE A 849 -25.33 35.82 44.87
CA ILE A 849 -25.11 36.50 46.17
C ILE A 849 -26.40 37.19 46.62
N LEU A 850 -27.10 37.89 45.73
CA LEU A 850 -28.38 38.53 46.03
C LEU A 850 -29.46 37.51 46.40
N LEU A 851 -29.54 36.40 45.66
CA LEU A 851 -30.51 35.33 45.92
C LEU A 851 -30.33 34.73 47.32
N LYS A 852 -29.08 34.43 47.72
CA LYS A 852 -28.78 33.92 49.07
C LYS A 852 -29.21 34.90 50.17
N LYS A 853 -29.06 36.20 49.94
CA LYS A 853 -29.48 37.23 50.91
C LYS A 853 -31.01 37.27 51.04
N ALA A 854 -31.74 37.21 49.92
CA ALA A 854 -33.20 37.19 49.92
C ALA A 854 -33.78 35.93 50.58
N GLN A 855 -33.16 34.76 50.36
CA GLN A 855 -33.56 33.51 51.01
C GLN A 855 -33.48 33.59 52.54
N LYS A 856 -32.36 34.14 53.05
CA LYS A 856 -32.20 34.33 54.49
C LYS A 856 -33.27 35.26 55.09
N GLU A 857 -33.61 36.34 54.38
CA GLU A 857 -34.65 37.29 54.83
C GLU A 857 -36.05 36.65 54.87
N ILE A 858 -36.36 35.78 53.92
CA ILE A 858 -37.62 35.02 53.92
C ILE A 858 -37.69 34.07 55.10
N GLU A 859 -36.59 33.38 55.40
CA GLU A 859 -36.52 32.44 56.53
C GLU A 859 -36.71 33.14 57.88
N ASP A 860 -36.03 34.27 58.10
CA ASP A 860 -36.20 35.09 59.30
C ASP A 860 -37.66 35.59 59.47
N LYS A 861 -38.33 35.92 58.36
CA LYS A 861 -39.76 36.33 58.37
C LYS A 861 -40.70 35.17 58.68
N ASN A 862 -40.43 33.97 58.19
CA ASN A 862 -41.25 32.80 58.45
C ASN A 862 -41.22 32.41 59.94
N ILE A 863 -40.05 32.45 60.57
CA ILE A 863 -39.91 32.20 62.02
C ILE A 863 -40.73 33.21 62.84
N ALA A 864 -40.71 34.49 62.44
CA ALA A 864 -41.50 35.53 63.11
C ALA A 864 -43.02 35.31 62.94
N LEU A 865 -43.47 34.85 61.76
CA LEU A 865 -44.87 34.54 61.48
C LEU A 865 -45.38 33.35 62.30
N GLU A 866 -44.59 32.28 62.43
CA GLU A 866 -44.95 31.12 63.25
C GLU A 866 -45.19 31.52 64.71
N LYS A 867 -44.30 32.34 65.28
CA LYS A 867 -44.46 32.82 66.66
C LYS A 867 -45.76 33.63 66.84
N LEU A 868 -46.08 34.52 65.89
CA LEU A 868 -47.32 35.31 65.93
C LEU A 868 -48.60 34.45 65.76
N ALA A 869 -48.49 33.30 65.10
CA ALA A 869 -49.64 32.44 64.82
C ALA A 869 -50.04 31.58 66.03
N ILE A 870 -49.09 31.22 66.92
CA ILE A 870 -49.35 30.23 68.00
C ILE A 870 -49.36 30.81 69.42
N THR A 871 -48.89 32.04 69.64
CA THR A 871 -48.93 32.69 70.97
C THR A 871 -49.99 33.79 71.07
N ASP A 872 -50.49 34.03 72.28
CA ASP A 872 -51.34 35.18 72.59
C ASP A 872 -50.49 36.46 72.63
N LYS A 873 -50.88 37.47 71.85
CA LYS A 873 -50.10 38.70 71.65
C LYS A 873 -49.85 39.49 72.93
N LEU A 874 -50.73 39.37 73.92
CA LEU A 874 -50.59 40.09 75.18
C LEU A 874 -49.73 39.32 76.18
N THR A 875 -49.96 38.01 76.29
CA THR A 875 -49.48 37.21 77.43
C THR A 875 -48.31 36.27 77.13
N ASP A 876 -47.93 36.07 75.85
CA ASP A 876 -46.82 35.21 75.38
C ASP A 876 -46.89 33.74 75.86
N VAL A 877 -48.10 33.31 76.24
CA VAL A 877 -48.48 31.89 76.38
C VAL A 877 -49.22 31.45 75.11
N TYR A 878 -49.54 30.17 74.96
CA TYR A 878 -50.24 29.69 73.76
C TYR A 878 -51.59 30.39 73.59
N ASN A 879 -51.96 30.69 72.35
CA ASN A 879 -53.31 31.16 72.06
C ASN A 879 -54.28 29.98 71.97
N ARG A 880 -55.58 30.29 71.89
CA ARG A 880 -56.63 29.29 71.78
C ARG A 880 -56.43 28.32 70.60
N THR A 881 -56.03 28.82 69.42
CA THR A 881 -55.80 27.97 68.25
C THR A 881 -54.75 26.90 68.53
N LYS A 882 -53.64 27.28 69.19
CA LYS A 882 -52.61 26.31 69.55
C LYS A 882 -53.06 25.37 70.67
N LEU A 883 -53.89 25.83 71.60
CA LEU A 883 -54.48 24.96 72.63
C LEU A 883 -55.45 23.94 72.04
N ASP A 884 -56.28 24.31 71.07
CA ASP A 884 -57.19 23.39 70.36
C ASP A 884 -56.40 22.28 69.64
N GLU A 885 -55.27 22.63 69.01
CA GLU A 885 -54.35 21.67 68.40
C GLU A 885 -53.77 20.70 69.44
N ILE A 886 -53.24 21.22 70.54
CA ILE A 886 -52.66 20.39 71.62
C ILE A 886 -53.71 19.48 72.26
N LEU A 887 -54.95 19.97 72.45
CA LEU A 887 -56.06 19.17 72.98
C LEU A 887 -56.40 18.00 72.08
N LEU A 888 -56.47 18.25 70.77
CA LEU A 888 -56.73 17.20 69.78
C LEU A 888 -55.63 16.13 69.82
N ASP A 889 -54.38 16.57 69.89
CA ASP A 889 -53.21 15.69 69.96
C ASP A 889 -53.22 14.83 71.23
N GLU A 890 -53.49 15.42 72.40
CA GLU A 890 -53.53 14.69 73.67
C GLU A 890 -54.73 13.73 73.76
N ILE A 891 -55.89 14.05 73.16
CA ILE A 891 -57.01 13.10 73.03
C ILE A 891 -56.62 11.91 72.17
N ASN A 892 -56.02 12.16 71.00
CA ASN A 892 -55.58 11.09 70.09
C ASN A 892 -54.50 10.21 70.73
N ARG A 893 -53.57 10.84 71.44
CA ARG A 893 -52.52 10.15 72.21
C ARG A 893 -53.12 9.27 73.30
N CYS A 894 -54.04 9.80 74.10
CA CYS A 894 -54.68 9.06 75.18
C CYS A 894 -55.56 7.90 74.68
N LYS A 895 -56.27 8.08 73.57
CA LYS A 895 -56.98 6.99 72.86
C LYS A 895 -56.04 5.87 72.42
N ARG A 896 -54.84 6.22 71.95
CA ARG A 896 -53.88 5.24 71.42
C ARG A 896 -53.10 4.48 72.50
N PHE A 897 -52.76 5.15 73.60
CA PHE A 897 -51.84 4.63 74.62
C PHE A 897 -52.52 4.31 75.95
N GLU A 898 -53.85 4.29 76.00
CA GLU A 898 -54.66 4.03 77.20
C GLU A 898 -54.19 4.85 78.42
N CYS A 899 -53.89 6.14 78.18
CA CYS A 899 -53.47 7.06 79.22
C CYS A 899 -54.50 8.18 79.40
N SER A 900 -54.36 8.97 80.46
CA SER A 900 -55.24 10.10 80.75
C SER A 900 -54.45 11.41 80.87
N PHE A 901 -55.03 12.50 80.39
CA PHE A 901 -54.56 13.86 80.65
C PHE A 901 -55.60 14.64 81.46
N GLY A 902 -55.10 15.65 82.16
CA GLY A 902 -55.90 16.57 82.94
C GLY A 902 -56.12 17.85 82.17
N PHE A 903 -57.33 18.37 82.25
CA PHE A 903 -57.70 19.65 81.67
C PHE A 903 -58.15 20.57 82.79
N CYS A 904 -57.56 21.76 82.85
CA CYS A 904 -57.93 22.82 83.77
C CYS A 904 -58.36 24.03 82.97
N ILE A 905 -59.56 24.54 83.23
CA ILE A 905 -59.96 25.88 82.85
C ILE A 905 -60.06 26.72 84.11
N LEU A 906 -59.49 27.92 84.07
CA LEU A 906 -59.46 28.82 85.20
C LEU A 906 -59.77 30.26 84.78
N ASP A 907 -60.37 30.99 85.70
CA ASP A 907 -60.84 32.36 85.50
C ASP A 907 -60.44 33.21 86.71
N ILE A 908 -59.93 34.41 86.44
CA ILE A 908 -59.52 35.36 87.48
C ILE A 908 -60.79 35.95 88.13
N ASP A 909 -60.97 35.69 89.43
CA ASP A 909 -62.18 36.10 90.12
C ASP A 909 -62.32 37.64 90.15
N TYR A 910 -63.52 38.13 89.78
CA TYR A 910 -63.84 39.56 89.76
C TYR A 910 -62.90 40.40 88.87
N PHE A 911 -62.38 39.82 87.79
CA PHE A 911 -61.50 40.56 86.87
C PHE A 911 -62.17 41.78 86.24
N LYS A 912 -63.45 41.68 85.86
CA LYS A 912 -64.23 42.84 85.37
C LYS A 912 -64.21 44.02 86.35
N SER A 913 -64.43 43.78 87.64
CA SER A 913 -64.35 44.82 88.68
C SER A 913 -62.96 45.45 88.79
N THR A 914 -61.91 44.67 88.46
CA THR A 914 -60.54 45.16 88.41
C THR A 914 -60.34 46.12 87.25
N ASN A 915 -60.84 45.77 86.06
CA ASN A 915 -60.83 46.67 84.90
C ASN A 915 -61.67 47.92 85.15
N ASP A 916 -62.85 47.78 85.76
CA ASP A 916 -63.74 48.90 86.04
C ASP A 916 -63.11 49.87 87.07
N SER A 917 -62.30 49.37 88.01
CA SER A 917 -61.69 50.18 89.08
C SER A 917 -60.32 50.77 88.71
N PHE A 918 -59.50 50.06 87.94
CA PHE A 918 -58.09 50.43 87.68
C PHE A 918 -57.78 50.65 86.19
N GLY A 919 -58.75 50.44 85.30
CA GLY A 919 -58.62 50.58 83.86
C GLY A 919 -58.00 49.36 83.17
N HIS A 920 -58.32 49.19 81.89
CA HIS A 920 -57.89 48.03 81.08
C HIS A 920 -56.36 47.86 81.01
N LEU A 921 -55.58 48.95 81.02
CA LEU A 921 -54.10 48.86 81.01
C LEU A 921 -53.52 48.18 82.26
N VAL A 922 -54.17 48.35 83.42
CA VAL A 922 -53.78 47.66 84.65
C VAL A 922 -54.25 46.21 84.60
N GLY A 923 -55.44 45.96 84.04
CA GLY A 923 -55.92 44.60 83.74
C GLY A 923 -54.98 43.81 82.84
N ASP A 924 -54.48 44.42 81.77
CA ASP A 924 -53.52 43.81 80.85
C ASP A 924 -52.22 43.42 81.55
N LYS A 925 -51.70 44.30 82.43
CA LYS A 925 -50.54 43.96 83.27
C LYS A 925 -50.81 42.77 84.19
N ILE A 926 -52.01 42.70 84.77
CA ILE A 926 -52.42 41.54 85.57
C ILE A 926 -52.41 40.29 84.70
N LEU A 927 -52.97 40.32 83.50
CA LEU A 927 -52.99 39.17 82.60
C LEU A 927 -51.59 38.70 82.21
N ILE A 928 -50.66 39.63 81.95
CA ILE A 928 -49.25 39.33 81.66
C ILE A 928 -48.59 38.65 82.87
N SER A 929 -48.69 39.27 84.06
CA SER A 929 -48.12 38.72 85.28
C SER A 929 -48.74 37.38 85.67
N PHE A 930 -50.05 37.22 85.45
CA PHE A 930 -50.80 35.99 85.70
C PHE A 930 -50.34 34.88 84.74
N ALA A 931 -50.24 35.16 83.45
CA ALA A 931 -49.75 34.20 82.47
C ALA A 931 -48.31 33.77 82.75
N LYS A 932 -47.43 34.72 83.11
CA LYS A 932 -46.05 34.42 83.55
C LYS A 932 -46.04 33.53 84.78
N LEU A 933 -46.86 33.85 85.78
CA LEU A 933 -47.00 33.05 87.00
C LEU A 933 -47.45 31.62 86.67
N LEU A 934 -48.44 31.44 85.78
CA LEU A 934 -48.87 30.12 85.35
C LEU A 934 -47.76 29.37 84.61
N LYS A 935 -47.10 30.01 83.63
CA LYS A 935 -46.01 29.42 82.84
C LYS A 935 -44.83 28.96 83.71
N GLU A 936 -44.49 29.71 84.75
CA GLU A 936 -43.45 29.34 85.73
C GLU A 936 -43.93 28.32 86.78
N SER A 937 -45.23 28.02 86.83
CA SER A 937 -45.84 27.11 87.81
C SER A 937 -46.20 25.74 87.24
N ILE A 938 -46.06 25.55 85.93
CA ILE A 938 -46.28 24.28 85.24
C ILE A 938 -44.95 23.61 84.86
N ARG A 939 -44.99 22.34 84.44
CA ARG A 939 -43.81 21.61 83.95
C ARG A 939 -43.56 21.95 82.48
N GLU A 940 -42.35 21.68 81.99
CA GLU A 940 -42.03 21.83 80.54
C GLU A 940 -42.93 21.00 79.63
N THR A 941 -43.48 19.88 80.14
CA THR A 941 -44.40 19.00 79.41
C THR A 941 -45.86 19.42 79.48
N ASP A 942 -46.18 20.38 80.34
CA ASP A 942 -47.54 20.90 80.51
C ASP A 942 -47.73 22.09 79.57
N TYR A 943 -48.97 22.35 79.18
CA TYR A 943 -49.28 23.44 78.26
C TYR A 943 -50.16 24.45 78.96
N VAL A 944 -49.77 25.73 78.90
CA VAL A 944 -50.61 26.85 79.31
C VAL A 944 -50.90 27.74 78.13
N GLY A 945 -52.14 28.20 78.04
CA GLY A 945 -52.52 29.22 77.09
C GLY A 945 -53.69 30.05 77.58
N ARG A 946 -53.88 31.19 76.91
CA ARG A 946 -55.01 32.08 77.17
C ARG A 946 -56.18 31.65 76.29
N TRP A 947 -57.29 31.30 76.93
CA TRP A 947 -58.48 30.78 76.26
C TRP A 947 -59.35 31.91 75.70
N GLY A 948 -59.46 33.01 76.44
CA GLY A 948 -60.16 34.23 76.04
C GLY A 948 -60.40 35.13 77.24
N GLY A 949 -60.40 36.46 77.06
CA GLY A 949 -60.62 37.40 78.17
C GLY A 949 -59.64 37.17 79.34
N GLU A 950 -60.17 36.87 80.51
CA GLU A 950 -59.44 36.51 81.74
C GLU A 950 -59.28 35.01 81.98
N GLU A 951 -59.67 34.18 81.02
CA GLU A 951 -59.67 32.72 81.13
C GLU A 951 -58.38 32.13 80.59
N PHE A 952 -57.82 31.19 81.36
CA PHE A 952 -56.64 30.42 81.00
C PHE A 952 -56.97 28.93 81.02
N VAL A 953 -56.29 28.20 80.16
CA VAL A 953 -56.36 26.74 80.09
C VAL A 953 -54.99 26.16 80.37
N ILE A 954 -54.98 25.09 81.16
CA ILE A 954 -53.80 24.26 81.40
C ILE A 954 -54.12 22.82 81.04
N ILE A 955 -53.29 22.23 80.19
CA ILE A 955 -53.36 20.83 79.79
C ILE A 955 -52.19 20.12 80.46
N VAL A 956 -52.48 19.10 81.26
CA VAL A 956 -51.50 18.36 82.06
C VAL A 956 -51.47 16.92 81.57
N PRO A 957 -50.54 16.56 80.67
CA PRO A 957 -50.44 15.20 80.16
C PRO A 957 -50.15 14.17 81.26
N LYS A 958 -50.64 12.94 81.09
CA LYS A 958 -50.35 11.78 81.97
C LYS A 958 -50.59 12.06 83.46
N THR A 959 -51.81 12.43 83.79
CA THR A 959 -52.22 12.72 85.18
C THR A 959 -53.54 12.04 85.53
N ASN A 960 -53.76 11.83 86.82
CA ASN A 960 -54.99 11.27 87.39
C ASN A 960 -55.72 12.34 88.21
N LYS A 961 -56.89 11.98 88.74
CA LYS A 961 -57.75 12.91 89.47
C LYS A 961 -57.06 13.50 90.69
N GLU A 962 -56.37 12.68 91.48
CA GLU A 962 -55.71 13.09 92.72
C GLU A 962 -54.58 14.09 92.42
N ASN A 963 -53.73 13.77 91.44
CA ASN A 963 -52.60 14.61 91.07
C ASN A 963 -53.05 15.91 90.39
N LEU A 964 -54.06 15.87 89.53
CA LEU A 964 -54.62 17.07 88.90
C LEU A 964 -55.24 18.00 89.94
N THR A 965 -55.98 17.44 90.91
CA THR A 965 -56.59 18.21 91.99
C THR A 965 -55.52 18.85 92.88
N ALA A 966 -54.47 18.10 93.23
CA ALA A 966 -53.35 18.63 94.00
C ALA A 966 -52.60 19.75 93.24
N PHE A 967 -52.38 19.57 91.93
CA PHE A 967 -51.76 20.57 91.05
C PHE A 967 -52.59 21.85 90.98
N ALA A 968 -53.89 21.74 90.69
CA ALA A 968 -54.79 22.89 90.61
C ALA A 968 -54.91 23.60 91.96
N GLN A 969 -54.96 22.87 93.07
CA GLN A 969 -55.02 23.46 94.41
C GLN A 969 -53.73 24.20 94.76
N LYS A 970 -52.56 23.65 94.37
CA LYS A 970 -51.27 24.32 94.53
C LYS A 970 -51.20 25.62 93.72
N LEU A 971 -51.66 25.59 92.47
CA LEU A 971 -51.74 26.79 91.63
C LEU A 971 -52.68 27.84 92.23
N ARG A 972 -53.87 27.44 92.69
CA ARG A 972 -54.85 28.32 93.35
C ARG A 972 -54.24 29.02 94.58
N VAL A 973 -53.58 28.27 95.47
CA VAL A 973 -52.88 28.84 96.64
C VAL A 973 -51.77 29.80 96.21
N LYS A 974 -51.01 29.45 95.16
CA LYS A 974 -49.91 30.30 94.67
C LYS A 974 -50.44 31.62 94.09
N ILE A 975 -51.57 31.57 93.36
CA ILE A 975 -52.25 32.76 92.83
C ILE A 975 -52.81 33.62 93.97
N GLU A 976 -53.53 33.02 94.92
CA GLU A 976 -54.09 33.71 96.09
C GLU A 976 -53.03 34.47 96.89
N ASN A 977 -51.82 33.90 96.99
CA ASN A 977 -50.70 34.51 97.68
C ASN A 977 -49.81 35.39 96.80
N PHE A 978 -50.03 35.44 95.49
CA PHE A 978 -49.25 36.31 94.59
C PHE A 978 -49.71 37.76 94.74
N ASP A 979 -48.75 38.68 94.85
CA ASP A 979 -49.06 40.11 94.92
C ASP A 979 -49.07 40.70 93.51
N PHE A 980 -50.25 41.07 93.01
CA PHE A 980 -50.37 41.73 91.72
C PHE A 980 -50.19 43.24 91.95
N GLU A 981 -49.04 43.74 91.49
CA GLU A 981 -48.63 45.14 91.64
C GLU A 981 -49.81 46.11 91.36
N LYS A 982 -50.04 47.06 92.28
CA LYS A 982 -51.13 48.06 92.29
C LYS A 982 -52.54 47.58 92.63
N VAL A 983 -52.87 46.29 92.49
CA VAL A 983 -54.23 45.77 92.72
C VAL A 983 -54.27 44.78 93.90
N GLY A 984 -53.12 44.38 94.43
CA GLY A 984 -53.00 43.52 95.61
C GLY A 984 -53.27 42.05 95.27
N LYS A 985 -53.86 41.32 96.22
CA LYS A 985 -54.15 39.89 96.04
C LYS A 985 -55.33 39.67 95.09
N LYS A 986 -55.18 38.67 94.21
CA LYS A 986 -56.26 38.15 93.35
C LYS A 986 -56.40 36.65 93.56
N THR A 987 -57.61 36.18 93.34
CA THR A 987 -57.93 34.76 93.40
C THR A 987 -58.39 34.28 92.02
N ALA A 988 -58.36 32.98 91.81
CA ALA A 988 -58.90 32.37 90.61
C ALA A 988 -59.75 31.16 90.97
N SER A 989 -60.81 30.98 90.20
CA SER A 989 -61.68 29.82 90.25
C SER A 989 -61.22 28.81 89.20
N PHE A 990 -61.20 27.52 89.56
CA PHE A 990 -60.72 26.45 88.69
C PHE A 990 -61.82 25.40 88.47
N GLY A 991 -62.07 25.09 87.21
CA GLY A 991 -62.78 23.90 86.78
C GLY A 991 -61.82 22.90 86.21
N ILE A 992 -61.76 21.70 86.79
CA ILE A 992 -60.82 20.67 86.37
C ILE A 992 -61.53 19.36 86.05
N THR A 993 -60.99 18.63 85.08
CA THR A 993 -61.45 17.28 84.76
C THR A 993 -60.29 16.44 84.24
N VAL A 994 -60.40 15.11 84.39
CA VAL A 994 -59.51 14.15 83.73
C VAL A 994 -60.28 13.52 82.59
N THR A 995 -59.60 13.31 81.46
CA THR A 995 -60.19 12.63 80.30
C THR A 995 -60.72 11.24 80.69
N LYS A 996 -61.89 10.89 80.15
CA LYS A 996 -62.62 9.63 80.30
C LYS A 996 -62.61 8.91 78.96
N GLU A 997 -62.90 7.61 79.01
CA GLU A 997 -63.05 6.81 77.79
C GLU A 997 -64.13 7.41 76.88
N ASN A 998 -63.82 7.52 75.58
CA ASN A 998 -64.67 8.12 74.53
C ASN A 998 -64.91 9.64 74.62
N ASP A 999 -64.08 10.38 75.35
CA ASP A 999 -64.15 11.84 75.33
C ASP A 999 -63.83 12.45 73.94
N THR A 1000 -64.52 13.56 73.67
CA THR A 1000 -64.20 14.52 72.59
C THR A 1000 -63.69 15.82 73.20
N ILE A 1001 -63.14 16.71 72.36
CA ILE A 1001 -62.68 18.03 72.82
C ILE A 1001 -63.83 18.78 73.52
N GLU A 1002 -65.02 18.74 72.93
CA GLU A 1002 -66.21 19.39 73.46
C GLU A 1002 -66.65 18.82 74.80
N THR A 1003 -66.59 17.49 74.99
CA THR A 1003 -67.02 16.86 76.25
C THR A 1003 -66.06 17.15 77.40
N VAL A 1004 -64.75 17.26 77.11
CA VAL A 1004 -63.72 17.61 78.10
C VAL A 1004 -63.85 19.08 78.50
N ILE A 1005 -63.92 19.99 77.53
CA ILE A 1005 -64.05 21.43 77.78
C ILE A 1005 -65.35 21.70 78.55
N LYS A 1006 -66.48 21.18 78.07
CA LYS A 1006 -67.79 21.41 78.70
C LYS A 1006 -67.80 20.96 80.15
N ARG A 1007 -67.22 19.80 80.46
CA ARG A 1007 -67.17 19.27 81.83
C ARG A 1007 -66.28 20.11 82.76
N ALA A 1008 -65.15 20.60 82.25
CA ALA A 1008 -64.32 21.51 83.01
C ALA A 1008 -64.97 22.88 83.20
N ASP A 1009 -65.70 23.38 82.21
CA ASP A 1009 -66.46 24.63 82.30
C ASP A 1009 -67.62 24.51 83.31
N ASP A 1010 -68.37 23.40 83.28
CA ASP A 1010 -69.39 23.08 84.28
C ASP A 1010 -68.77 23.04 85.70
N ALA A 1011 -67.55 22.51 85.83
CA ALA A 1011 -66.82 22.49 87.09
C ALA A 1011 -66.38 23.91 87.52
N LEU A 1012 -65.93 24.75 86.58
CA LEU A 1012 -65.56 26.14 86.84
C LEU A 1012 -66.78 26.95 87.29
N TYR A 1013 -67.93 26.71 86.67
CA TYR A 1013 -69.19 27.31 87.06
C TYR A 1013 -69.60 26.92 88.48
N GLN A 1014 -69.38 25.66 88.88
CA GLN A 1014 -69.57 25.24 90.27
C GLN A 1014 -68.61 25.94 91.24
N ALA A 1015 -67.33 26.12 90.85
CA ALA A 1015 -66.37 26.87 91.66
C ALA A 1015 -66.84 28.33 91.87
N LYS A 1016 -67.32 28.97 90.81
CA LYS A 1016 -67.84 30.34 90.84
C LYS A 1016 -69.10 30.48 91.70
N LYS A 1017 -70.04 29.52 91.63
CA LYS A 1017 -71.27 29.53 92.45
C LYS A 1017 -71.02 29.25 93.93
N ASN A 1018 -70.09 28.37 94.25
CA ASN A 1018 -69.86 27.91 95.62
C ASN A 1018 -68.97 28.86 96.44
N GLY A 1019 -68.79 30.11 96.03
CA GLY A 1019 -68.02 31.12 96.78
C GLY A 1019 -66.65 31.48 96.19
N ARG A 1020 -66.32 31.03 94.96
CA ARG A 1020 -65.09 31.36 94.23
C ARG A 1020 -63.79 30.93 94.95
N ASN A 1021 -62.63 31.27 94.39
CA ASN A 1021 -61.31 30.93 94.92
C ASN A 1021 -61.18 29.46 95.33
N LYS A 1022 -61.58 28.56 94.44
CA LYS A 1022 -61.60 27.11 94.70
C LYS A 1022 -61.44 26.29 93.45
N VAL A 1023 -61.11 25.02 93.67
CA VAL A 1023 -61.01 24.00 92.64
C VAL A 1023 -62.24 23.10 92.74
N CYS A 1024 -62.97 22.97 91.63
CA CYS A 1024 -64.05 22.01 91.49
C CYS A 1024 -63.70 20.99 90.40
N PHE A 1025 -64.00 19.72 90.66
CA PHE A 1025 -63.72 18.60 89.76
C PHE A 1025 -65.03 17.94 89.31
N LEU A 1026 -65.18 17.66 88.02
CA LEU A 1026 -66.29 16.86 87.44
C LEU A 1026 -65.81 15.77 86.48
#